data_AF-A0A9X2T613-F1
#
_entry.id   AF-A0A9X2T613-F1
#
_cell.length_a   1.000
_cell.length_b   1.000
_cell.length_c   1.000
_cell.angle_alpha   90.00
_cell.angle_beta   90.00
_cell.angle_gamma   90.00
#
_symmetry.space_group_name_H-M   'P 1'
#
loop_
_entity.id
_entity.type
_entity.pdbx_description
1 polymer ?
#
loop_
_entity_poly.entity_id
_entity_poly.type
_entity_poly.pdbx_seq_one_letter_code
_entity_poly.pdbx_strand_id
1 'polypeptide(L)'
;MRLFFIAVLLVASVLPAAAMPQAVGAYLAFALLPATATAGTIAIASSAIALGLTIGISYAANALFSRSSGAPKPQDVKTTLRNSVGPRWRHYGQVMIGGSLAMIETKDGDLHQVVAFGSQKMHAQLGWVIDGRGVGIDVSGWVVTAPYPANTVKIEQRDGSASQAAYASLVAALGDPYWTTGHRGDGIAHAYLLARNADAEIIADVYPNRIPSLQGIFEAAETYDPRSASVVYSTNPALFLRDYLTHADGLQIDPAYIDDADFIAAANACDAAVPVKAGGTVPRYFGALSYQFDAEPQSILSRLITMCDGDIRLRPDGRIGFRVGVWADPTVTITDDQIIDFSLSDGGGPLREANEYRLKYTDPGQYFAEVEAEPWRIESEIAAYGQVRSTTIEAFEIQHHNLARRLMKIAAFRGSPRWQGTIHTTLAGLRAWDERWIRVIIADLEVNETFEVTGVDFDMASMSVTLSIASFSGAAYSFDPATEEGTAPTAAEAVPETSLPLPTGFNATGGSVAVSGSTSAPAIITTWTQAAQPGLRVEVQYANQADGIWQPGGSVDDGEEKLQIVGVVDGATYNVRGRNVGAGSASTWAVISGIVATADNTAPAAPSITSVNGTTNATITWRNPNSRNVVAGRVYRDTDGSFAGADEISGPIYGGPNAVLSFVDPAPGSGTWYYWVKVENGSGVQSAADGPNFITLP
;
A
#
# COMPACT_ATOMS: atom_id res chain seq x y z
N MET A 1 53.80 41.75 0.77
CA MET A 1 55.19 41.35 1.11
C MET A 1 55.34 41.39 2.63
N ARG A 2 55.19 40.23 3.29
CA ARG A 2 55.67 39.92 4.66
C ARG A 2 55.17 38.53 5.06
N LEU A 3 56.11 37.69 5.47
CA LEU A 3 55.92 36.35 6.05
C LEU A 3 55.07 36.42 7.32
N PHE A 4 54.22 35.42 7.53
CA PHE A 4 53.71 35.06 8.86
C PHE A 4 53.99 33.56 9.11
N PHE A 5 54.76 33.31 10.17
CA PHE A 5 55.03 32.01 10.76
C PHE A 5 53.77 31.46 11.46
N ILE A 6 53.46 30.18 11.27
CA ILE A 6 52.62 29.41 12.21
C ILE A 6 53.46 28.22 12.68
N ALA A 7 53.81 28.24 13.96
CA ALA A 7 54.49 27.15 14.66
C ALA A 7 53.44 26.14 15.15
N VAL A 8 53.63 24.85 14.86
CA VAL A 8 52.84 23.75 15.41
C VAL A 8 53.52 23.28 16.70
N LEU A 9 52.82 23.46 17.83
CA LEU A 9 53.24 23.06 19.16
C LEU A 9 52.94 21.55 19.36
N LEU A 10 53.98 20.76 19.59
CA LEU A 10 53.88 19.33 19.88
C LEU A 10 53.65 19.15 21.39
N VAL A 11 52.43 18.85 21.81
CA VAL A 11 52.09 18.56 23.22
C VAL A 11 52.21 17.06 23.45
N ALA A 12 53.25 16.65 24.17
CA ALA A 12 53.38 15.32 24.76
C ALA A 12 52.65 15.32 26.12
N SER A 13 51.65 14.45 26.28
CA SER A 13 51.01 14.19 27.58
C SER A 13 51.25 12.74 28.01
N VAL A 14 52.07 12.58 29.04
CA VAL A 14 52.22 11.37 29.85
C VAL A 14 51.23 11.47 31.02
N LEU A 15 50.30 10.53 31.18
CA LEU A 15 49.54 10.32 32.43
C LEU A 15 49.28 8.82 32.68
N PRO A 16 49.24 8.36 33.95
CA PRO A 16 49.32 6.96 34.35
C PRO A 16 47.94 6.26 34.49
N ALA A 17 48.01 4.94 34.59
CA ALA A 17 46.90 3.98 34.68
C ALA A 17 45.91 4.22 35.84
N ALA A 18 44.61 4.22 35.53
CA ALA A 18 43.52 3.71 36.39
C ALA A 18 42.21 3.52 35.59
N ALA A 19 41.55 2.38 35.86
CA ALA A 19 40.30 1.81 35.35
C ALA A 19 39.20 2.71 34.75
N MET A 20 38.71 2.33 33.55
CA MET A 20 37.29 2.21 33.10
C MET A 20 37.26 1.64 31.65
N PRO A 21 36.30 0.77 31.26
CA PRO A 21 36.22 0.24 29.89
C PRO A 21 35.49 1.24 28.98
N GLN A 22 36.22 1.88 28.06
CA GLN A 22 35.64 2.76 27.04
C GLN A 22 35.81 2.16 25.64
N ALA A 23 34.71 2.22 24.89
CA ALA A 23 34.56 1.78 23.51
C ALA A 23 35.66 2.34 22.60
N VAL A 24 36.34 1.45 21.87
CA VAL A 24 37.34 1.81 20.87
C VAL A 24 36.62 2.17 19.57
N GLY A 25 36.43 3.47 19.34
CA GLY A 25 36.08 4.02 18.03
C GLY A 25 37.36 4.27 17.22
N ALA A 26 37.52 3.57 16.10
CA ALA A 26 38.64 3.78 15.18
C ALA A 26 38.42 5.04 14.33
N TYR A 27 39.30 6.04 14.45
CA TYR A 27 39.36 7.20 13.56
C TYR A 27 40.30 6.90 12.39
N LEU A 28 39.82 7.04 11.15
CA LEU A 28 40.64 7.00 9.93
C LEU A 28 40.94 8.44 9.48
N ALA A 29 42.21 8.84 9.51
CA ALA A 29 42.67 10.13 8.98
C ALA A 29 43.33 9.95 7.60
N PHE A 30 42.77 10.59 6.57
CA PHE A 30 43.37 10.64 5.23
C PHE A 30 44.26 11.88 5.09
N ALA A 31 45.54 11.70 4.79
CA ALA A 31 46.47 12.78 4.47
C ALA A 31 46.69 12.88 2.95
N LEU A 32 46.24 13.98 2.34
CA LEU A 32 46.50 14.34 0.94
C LEU A 32 47.87 15.03 0.81
N LEU A 33 48.75 14.53 -0.07
CA LEU A 33 50.00 15.22 -0.46
C LEU A 33 49.92 15.67 -1.93
N PRO A 34 50.27 16.93 -2.26
CA PRO A 34 50.19 17.46 -3.63
C PRO A 34 51.39 17.05 -4.48
N ALA A 35 51.11 16.71 -5.74
CA ALA A 35 52.09 16.29 -6.73
C ALA A 35 52.96 17.45 -7.24
N THR A 36 54.29 17.28 -7.26
CA THR A 36 55.18 18.05 -8.14
C THR A 36 56.16 17.11 -8.85
N ALA A 37 56.30 17.33 -10.16
CA ALA A 37 57.00 16.46 -11.10
C ALA A 37 58.47 16.84 -11.24
N THR A 38 59.39 15.85 -11.28
CA THR A 38 60.58 15.90 -12.15
C THR A 38 61.10 14.49 -12.45
N ALA A 39 61.42 14.23 -13.71
CA ALA A 39 61.81 12.93 -14.27
C ALA A 39 63.31 12.60 -14.05
N GLY A 40 63.62 11.30 -13.85
CA GLY A 40 64.99 10.75 -13.83
C GLY A 40 65.07 9.23 -13.55
N THR A 41 64.99 8.42 -14.62
CA THR A 41 65.56 7.06 -14.84
C THR A 41 65.81 6.07 -13.66
N ILE A 42 64.89 5.09 -13.54
CA ILE A 42 64.97 3.62 -13.29
C ILE A 42 66.28 3.00 -12.76
N ALA A 43 66.23 2.37 -11.56
CA ALA A 43 66.67 0.98 -11.29
C ALA A 43 66.38 0.49 -9.83
N ILE A 44 65.49 -0.50 -9.71
CA ILE A 44 65.35 -1.52 -8.64
C ILE A 44 64.98 -1.05 -7.20
N ALA A 45 63.67 -0.94 -6.99
CA ALA A 45 62.90 -1.56 -5.89
C ALA A 45 63.41 -1.47 -4.45
N SER A 46 63.66 -0.26 -3.96
CA SER A 46 63.68 0.03 -2.52
C SER A 46 63.32 1.49 -2.28
N SER A 47 62.02 1.79 -2.18
CA SER A 47 61.58 3.04 -1.57
C SER A 47 60.34 2.75 -0.75
N ALA A 48 60.56 2.84 0.56
CA ALA A 48 59.59 2.84 1.63
C ALA A 48 58.31 3.62 1.26
N ILE A 49 57.28 2.87 0.89
CA ILE A 49 55.91 3.23 1.25
C ILE A 49 55.66 2.44 2.53
N ALA A 50 55.98 3.04 3.67
CA ALA A 50 55.42 2.64 4.95
C ALA A 50 53.94 3.08 4.97
N LEU A 51 53.12 2.47 4.12
CA LEU A 51 51.69 2.38 4.36
C LEU A 51 51.55 1.33 5.46
N GLY A 52 51.57 1.79 6.71
CA GLY A 52 50.99 1.05 7.81
C GLY A 52 49.48 0.96 7.56
N LEU A 53 49.07 0.04 6.69
CA LEU A 53 47.68 -0.34 6.48
C LEU A 53 47.30 -1.32 7.59
N THR A 54 47.10 -0.82 8.80
CA THR A 54 46.25 -1.51 9.78
C THR A 54 44.79 -1.25 9.39
N ILE A 55 44.34 -1.85 8.29
CA ILE A 55 42.91 -2.07 8.11
C ILE A 55 42.60 -3.46 8.68
N GLY A 56 42.41 -3.51 9.99
CA GLY A 56 41.78 -4.67 10.63
C GLY A 56 40.30 -4.67 10.27
N ILE A 57 39.93 -5.28 9.15
CA ILE A 57 38.52 -5.45 8.77
C ILE A 57 37.98 -6.69 9.50
N SER A 58 37.46 -6.45 10.68
CA SER A 58 36.76 -7.42 11.53
C SER A 58 35.31 -6.98 11.70
N TYR A 59 34.55 -6.88 10.60
CA TYR A 59 33.14 -6.45 10.65
C TYR A 59 32.15 -7.59 10.92
N ALA A 60 32.52 -8.85 10.62
CA ALA A 60 31.58 -9.97 10.64
C ALA A 60 31.00 -10.30 12.04
N ALA A 61 31.81 -10.19 13.10
CA ALA A 61 31.37 -10.63 14.42
C ALA A 61 30.28 -9.73 15.04
N ASN A 62 30.38 -8.42 14.81
CA ASN A 62 29.49 -7.43 15.41
C ASN A 62 28.40 -6.92 14.45
N ALA A 63 28.50 -7.12 13.13
CA ALA A 63 27.52 -6.56 12.18
C ALA A 63 26.06 -7.03 12.43
N LEU A 64 25.87 -8.30 12.81
CA LEU A 64 24.54 -8.85 13.15
C LEU A 64 23.95 -8.23 14.43
N PHE A 65 24.79 -7.73 15.34
CA PHE A 65 24.38 -7.19 16.65
C PHE A 65 24.51 -5.67 16.74
N SER A 66 25.28 -5.05 15.84
CA SER A 66 25.43 -3.61 15.76
C SER A 66 24.14 -3.03 15.20
N ARG A 67 23.40 -2.27 16.02
CA ARG A 67 22.37 -1.38 15.48
C ARG A 67 23.08 -0.39 14.59
N SER A 68 22.87 -0.46 13.28
CA SER A 68 23.31 0.62 12.40
C SER A 68 22.53 1.88 12.82
N SER A 69 23.20 2.81 13.48
CA SER A 69 22.59 4.11 13.77
C SER A 69 22.23 4.76 12.44
N GLY A 70 20.93 5.02 12.23
CA GLY A 70 20.44 5.71 11.04
C GLY A 70 19.94 4.85 9.88
N ALA A 71 19.62 3.56 10.07
CA ALA A 71 18.85 2.83 9.05
C ALA A 71 17.46 3.50 8.86
N PRO A 72 17.11 3.95 7.65
CA PRO A 72 15.79 4.51 7.39
C PRO A 72 14.74 3.41 7.57
N LYS A 73 13.71 3.68 8.38
CA LYS A 73 12.64 2.71 8.57
C LYS A 73 11.82 2.62 7.29
N PRO A 74 11.17 1.48 6.99
CA PRO A 74 10.29 1.36 5.83
C PRO A 74 9.21 2.46 5.78
N GLN A 75 8.72 2.91 6.94
CA GLN A 75 7.78 4.03 7.03
C GLN A 75 8.38 5.35 6.51
N ASP A 76 9.65 5.63 6.83
CA ASP A 76 10.32 6.88 6.40
C ASP A 76 10.46 6.91 4.86
N VAL A 77 10.81 5.78 4.26
CA VAL A 77 10.96 5.63 2.79
C VAL A 77 9.61 5.76 2.05
N LYS A 78 8.53 5.32 2.70
CA LYS A 78 7.16 5.37 2.15
C LYS A 78 6.48 6.72 2.28
N THR A 79 6.94 7.60 3.17
CA THR A 79 6.30 8.90 3.35
C THR A 79 6.62 9.84 2.20
N THR A 80 5.60 10.52 1.68
CA THR A 80 5.83 11.63 0.74
C THR A 80 6.16 12.88 1.54
N LEU A 81 7.39 13.39 1.41
CA LEU A 81 7.88 14.52 2.19
C LEU A 81 7.91 15.81 1.36
N ARG A 82 7.49 16.93 1.95
CA ARG A 82 7.67 18.28 1.38
C ARG A 82 8.87 18.95 2.04
N ASN A 83 10.05 18.83 1.41
CA ASN A 83 11.28 19.45 1.90
C ASN A 83 11.81 20.45 0.87
N SER A 84 12.30 21.62 1.32
CA SER A 84 12.85 22.65 0.44
C SER A 84 14.06 22.16 -0.37
N VAL A 85 14.87 21.27 0.22
CA VAL A 85 15.90 20.44 -0.42
C VAL A 85 16.01 19.15 0.41
N GLY A 86 15.44 18.04 -0.08
CA GLY A 86 15.58 16.74 0.59
C GLY A 86 16.92 16.06 0.22
N PRO A 87 17.45 15.17 1.09
CA PRO A 87 18.58 14.33 0.72
C PRO A 87 18.22 13.46 -0.48
N ARG A 88 19.19 13.23 -1.36
CA ARG A 88 19.01 12.33 -2.51
C ARG A 88 19.02 10.89 -2.02
N TRP A 89 18.21 10.04 -2.64
CA TRP A 89 18.10 8.63 -2.30
C TRP A 89 18.58 7.75 -3.46
N ARG A 90 19.16 6.60 -3.11
CA ARG A 90 19.43 5.48 -4.01
C ARG A 90 18.74 4.23 -3.47
N HIS A 91 18.22 3.40 -4.38
CA HIS A 91 17.45 2.21 -4.03
C HIS A 91 17.94 0.98 -4.82
N TYR A 92 17.93 -0.18 -4.19
CA TYR A 92 18.24 -1.49 -4.78
C TYR A 92 17.13 -2.49 -4.49
N GLY A 93 16.91 -3.43 -5.41
CA GLY A 93 15.86 -4.43 -5.30
C GLY A 93 14.45 -3.85 -5.49
N GLN A 94 13.45 -4.58 -4.97
CA GLN A 94 12.06 -4.18 -5.06
C GLN A 94 11.69 -3.31 -3.85
N VAL A 95 11.20 -2.09 -4.06
CA VAL A 95 10.88 -1.17 -2.95
C VAL A 95 9.60 -0.38 -3.22
N MET A 96 8.93 0.00 -2.13
CA MET A 96 7.82 0.94 -2.14
C MET A 96 8.27 2.29 -1.60
N ILE A 97 8.10 3.35 -2.40
CA ILE A 97 8.69 4.67 -2.15
C ILE A 97 7.61 5.76 -2.22
N GLY A 98 7.57 6.65 -1.23
CA GLY A 98 6.69 7.83 -1.21
C GLY A 98 7.35 9.11 -1.75
N GLY A 99 8.68 9.12 -1.83
CA GLY A 99 9.47 10.14 -2.51
C GLY A 99 9.42 11.53 -1.89
N SER A 100 10.10 12.47 -2.54
CA SER A 100 10.07 13.89 -2.21
C SER A 100 9.19 14.65 -3.18
N LEU A 101 8.38 15.57 -2.66
CA LEU A 101 7.53 16.41 -3.51
C LEU A 101 8.38 17.50 -4.17
N ALA A 102 8.56 17.40 -5.48
CA ALA A 102 9.27 18.40 -6.28
C ALA A 102 8.38 19.62 -6.58
N MET A 103 7.08 19.40 -6.78
CA MET A 103 6.10 20.46 -7.02
C MET A 103 4.72 20.01 -6.57
N ILE A 104 3.95 20.96 -6.02
CA ILE A 104 2.50 20.84 -5.94
C ILE A 104 1.87 22.19 -6.25
N GLU A 105 0.99 22.22 -7.23
CA GLU A 105 0.28 23.43 -7.64
C GLU A 105 -1.17 23.10 -7.96
N THR A 106 -2.03 24.10 -7.86
CA THR A 106 -3.45 23.97 -8.22
C THR A 106 -3.74 24.94 -9.35
N LYS A 107 -4.34 24.44 -10.44
CA LYS A 107 -4.75 25.27 -11.58
C LYS A 107 -6.11 24.79 -12.08
N ASP A 108 -7.01 25.73 -12.36
CA ASP A 108 -8.37 25.45 -12.87
C ASP A 108 -9.18 24.46 -12.00
N GLY A 109 -8.86 24.37 -10.71
CA GLY A 109 -9.48 23.44 -9.77
C GLY A 109 -8.83 22.06 -9.70
N ASP A 110 -7.90 21.74 -10.61
CA ASP A 110 -7.16 20.48 -10.63
C ASP A 110 -5.85 20.60 -9.84
N LEU A 111 -5.48 19.52 -9.15
CA LEU A 111 -4.25 19.41 -8.38
C LEU A 111 -3.17 18.73 -9.24
N HIS A 112 -2.03 19.40 -9.35
CA HIS A 112 -0.85 18.93 -10.06
C HIS A 112 0.27 18.67 -9.06
N GLN A 113 0.77 17.43 -9.02
CA GLN A 113 1.82 17.03 -8.09
C GLN A 113 2.93 16.27 -8.83
N VAL A 114 4.19 16.63 -8.58
CA VAL A 114 5.36 15.90 -9.06
C VAL A 114 6.11 15.33 -7.87
N VAL A 115 6.26 14.01 -7.84
CA VAL A 115 6.96 13.26 -6.79
C VAL A 115 8.23 12.65 -7.37
N ALA A 116 9.37 12.95 -6.76
CA ALA A 116 10.68 12.39 -7.11
C ALA A 116 11.03 11.24 -6.16
N PHE A 117 11.25 10.04 -6.69
CA PHE A 117 11.46 8.82 -5.91
C PHE A 117 12.94 8.53 -5.62
N GLY A 118 13.86 8.83 -6.53
CA GLY A 118 15.28 8.56 -6.31
C GLY A 118 16.19 9.08 -7.43
N SER A 119 17.48 9.25 -7.13
CA SER A 119 18.50 9.78 -8.04
C SER A 119 19.18 8.65 -8.83
N GLN A 120 18.38 7.91 -9.59
CA GLN A 120 18.83 6.80 -10.42
C GLN A 120 17.78 6.45 -11.46
N LYS A 121 18.18 5.67 -12.47
CA LYS A 121 17.23 5.00 -13.35
C LYS A 121 16.59 3.81 -12.62
N MET A 122 15.27 3.75 -12.58
CA MET A 122 14.51 2.59 -12.10
C MET A 122 14.36 1.59 -13.24
N HIS A 123 14.56 0.30 -12.97
CA HIS A 123 14.44 -0.75 -13.97
C HIS A 123 13.00 -0.91 -14.48
N ALA A 124 12.06 -1.09 -13.54
CA ALA A 124 10.65 -1.29 -13.87
C ALA A 124 9.74 -0.71 -12.79
N GLN A 125 8.53 -0.32 -13.20
CA GLN A 125 7.45 0.05 -12.30
C GLN A 125 6.45 -1.12 -12.24
N LEU A 126 6.18 -1.59 -11.03
CA LEU A 126 5.32 -2.75 -10.79
C LEU A 126 3.89 -2.36 -10.40
N GLY A 127 3.74 -1.24 -9.68
CA GLY A 127 2.43 -0.80 -9.21
C GLY A 127 2.45 0.60 -8.60
N TRP A 128 1.27 1.12 -8.33
CA TRP A 128 1.05 2.40 -7.67
C TRP A 128 0.16 2.20 -6.45
N VAL A 129 0.38 3.01 -5.43
CA VAL A 129 -0.43 3.07 -4.23
C VAL A 129 -0.79 4.54 -3.98
N ILE A 130 -2.08 4.82 -3.83
CA ILE A 130 -2.58 6.17 -3.49
C ILE A 130 -3.31 6.07 -2.16
N ASP A 131 -2.91 6.88 -1.18
CA ASP A 131 -3.52 6.90 0.16
C ASP A 131 -3.62 5.50 0.81
N GLY A 132 -2.57 4.68 0.59
CA GLY A 132 -2.51 3.31 1.09
C GLY A 132 -3.33 2.28 0.28
N ARG A 133 -3.96 2.70 -0.82
CA ARG A 133 -4.76 1.84 -1.71
C ARG A 133 -3.99 1.50 -2.98
N GLY A 134 -3.85 0.21 -3.31
CA GLY A 134 -3.26 -0.22 -4.58
C GLY A 134 -4.13 0.20 -5.77
N VAL A 135 -3.53 0.82 -6.79
CA VAL A 135 -4.24 1.30 -7.98
C VAL A 135 -3.64 0.76 -9.27
N GLY A 136 -4.51 0.35 -10.18
CA GLY A 136 -4.17 0.00 -11.56
C GLY A 136 -4.35 1.18 -12.49
N ILE A 137 -3.45 1.30 -13.47
CA ILE A 137 -3.47 2.36 -14.49
C ILE A 137 -3.76 1.77 -15.87
N ASP A 138 -4.44 2.54 -16.73
CA ASP A 138 -4.61 2.21 -18.14
C ASP A 138 -3.39 2.64 -18.99
N VAL A 139 -3.45 2.35 -20.30
CA VAL A 139 -2.38 2.68 -21.27
C VAL A 139 -2.17 4.20 -21.41
N SER A 140 -3.16 5.01 -21.06
CA SER A 140 -3.10 6.47 -21.10
C SER A 140 -2.68 7.09 -19.76
N GLY A 141 -2.44 6.27 -18.73
CA GLY A 141 -2.04 6.69 -17.39
C GLY A 141 -3.20 7.03 -16.46
N TRP A 142 -4.45 6.74 -16.80
CA TRP A 142 -5.60 6.97 -15.93
C TRP A 142 -5.79 5.83 -14.94
N VAL A 143 -6.12 6.16 -13.70
CA VAL A 143 -6.48 5.17 -12.69
C VAL A 143 -7.86 4.58 -13.01
N VAL A 144 -7.93 3.25 -13.05
CA VAL A 144 -9.17 2.49 -13.36
C VAL A 144 -9.76 1.76 -12.16
N THR A 145 -9.07 1.79 -11.02
CA THR A 145 -9.49 1.08 -9.80
C THR A 145 -10.42 1.94 -8.95
N ALA A 146 -11.52 1.35 -8.48
CA ALA A 146 -12.38 1.99 -7.48
C ALA A 146 -11.58 2.36 -6.21
N PRO A 147 -11.86 3.50 -5.55
CA PRO A 147 -13.01 4.39 -5.72
C PRO A 147 -12.82 5.52 -6.74
N TYR A 148 -11.71 5.56 -7.48
CA TYR A 148 -11.43 6.64 -8.42
C TYR A 148 -12.34 6.52 -9.67
N PRO A 149 -13.22 7.51 -9.94
CA PRO A 149 -14.02 7.51 -11.15
C PRO A 149 -13.12 7.65 -12.38
N ALA A 150 -13.60 7.17 -13.53
CA ALA A 150 -12.87 7.30 -14.80
C ALA A 150 -12.47 8.76 -15.06
N ASN A 151 -11.24 8.98 -15.52
CA ASN A 151 -10.66 10.29 -15.85
C ASN A 151 -10.50 11.27 -14.66
N THR A 152 -10.45 10.77 -13.43
CA THR A 152 -10.28 11.60 -12.23
C THR A 152 -8.81 11.75 -11.83
N VAL A 153 -8.06 10.65 -11.81
CA VAL A 153 -6.65 10.63 -11.44
C VAL A 153 -5.80 10.12 -12.59
N LYS A 154 -4.77 10.87 -12.98
CA LYS A 154 -3.78 10.47 -13.98
C LYS A 154 -2.39 10.39 -13.36
N ILE A 155 -1.67 9.32 -13.67
CA ILE A 155 -0.26 9.13 -13.28
C ILE A 155 0.57 9.01 -14.56
N GLU A 156 1.57 9.86 -14.70
CA GLU A 156 2.59 9.76 -15.75
C GLU A 156 3.97 9.58 -15.11
N GLN A 157 4.75 8.60 -15.55
CA GLN A 157 6.06 8.30 -14.98
C GLN A 157 7.21 8.67 -15.91
N ARG A 158 8.35 9.03 -15.32
CA ARG A 158 9.66 9.04 -15.93
C ARG A 158 10.61 8.14 -15.16
N ASP A 159 11.39 7.34 -15.88
CA ASP A 159 12.22 6.25 -15.35
C ASP A 159 13.52 6.72 -14.69
N GLY A 160 13.88 8.00 -14.74
CA GLY A 160 15.17 8.51 -14.28
C GLY A 160 16.35 8.30 -15.24
N SER A 161 16.11 8.12 -16.53
CA SER A 161 17.17 8.09 -17.55
C SER A 161 17.98 9.40 -17.59
N ALA A 162 19.23 9.32 -18.09
CA ALA A 162 20.17 10.46 -18.11
C ALA A 162 19.69 11.67 -18.95
N SER A 163 18.71 11.47 -19.83
CA SER A 163 18.06 12.53 -20.60
C SER A 163 16.57 12.20 -20.73
N GLN A 164 15.71 12.97 -20.06
CA GLN A 164 14.28 12.71 -19.97
C GLN A 164 13.45 13.82 -20.61
N ALA A 165 12.27 13.53 -21.15
CA ALA A 165 11.37 14.60 -21.58
C ALA A 165 10.53 15.10 -20.39
N ALA A 166 10.34 16.42 -20.30
CA ALA A 166 9.32 16.98 -19.40
C ALA A 166 7.92 16.40 -19.74
N TYR A 167 7.01 16.39 -18.78
CA TYR A 167 5.64 15.93 -19.03
C TYR A 167 4.90 16.91 -19.94
N ALA A 168 4.49 16.45 -21.12
CA ALA A 168 3.76 17.27 -22.07
C ALA A 168 2.41 17.74 -21.50
N SER A 169 1.74 16.90 -20.71
CA SER A 169 0.49 17.21 -20.01
C SER A 169 0.67 18.33 -18.99
N LEU A 170 1.76 18.29 -18.21
CA LEU A 170 2.09 19.29 -17.20
C LEU A 170 2.53 20.62 -17.82
N VAL A 171 3.34 20.57 -18.88
CA VAL A 171 3.78 21.76 -19.62
C VAL A 171 2.57 22.44 -20.29
N ALA A 172 1.62 21.66 -20.82
CA ALA A 172 0.38 22.20 -21.38
C ALA A 172 -0.54 22.82 -20.31
N ALA A 173 -0.59 22.23 -19.11
CA ALA A 173 -1.42 22.71 -18.02
C ALA A 173 -0.84 23.97 -17.36
N LEU A 174 0.39 23.94 -16.85
CA LEU A 174 0.98 25.05 -16.08
C LEU A 174 1.69 26.09 -16.96
N GLY A 175 2.43 25.64 -17.97
CA GLY A 175 3.14 26.51 -18.92
C GLY A 175 4.15 27.47 -18.29
N ASP A 176 4.62 28.42 -19.10
CA ASP A 176 5.49 29.52 -18.68
C ASP A 176 4.70 30.50 -17.79
N PRO A 177 5.22 30.96 -16.61
CA PRO A 177 6.57 30.79 -16.06
C PRO A 177 6.79 29.65 -15.05
N TYR A 178 5.80 28.79 -14.82
CA TYR A 178 5.82 27.85 -13.68
C TYR A 178 6.47 26.49 -14.01
N TRP A 179 6.17 25.89 -15.17
CA TRP A 179 6.78 24.62 -15.59
C TRP A 179 7.08 24.58 -17.08
N THR A 180 8.36 24.74 -17.43
CA THR A 180 8.83 24.79 -18.83
C THR A 180 9.37 23.43 -19.30
N THR A 181 9.62 23.31 -20.61
CA THR A 181 10.29 22.12 -21.18
C THR A 181 11.70 21.89 -20.65
N GLY A 182 12.31 22.89 -20.00
CA GLY A 182 13.60 22.76 -19.34
C GLY A 182 13.55 22.01 -18.00
N HIS A 183 12.37 21.86 -17.38
CA HIS A 183 12.20 21.14 -16.12
C HIS A 183 12.05 19.63 -16.39
N ARG A 184 13.17 19.00 -16.76
CA ARG A 184 13.24 17.60 -17.21
C ARG A 184 13.50 16.59 -16.09
N GLY A 185 14.18 17.01 -15.02
CA GLY A 185 14.57 16.11 -13.93
C GLY A 185 15.55 15.02 -14.38
N ASP A 186 16.53 15.37 -15.22
CA ASP A 186 17.49 14.41 -15.79
C ASP A 186 18.22 13.62 -14.68
N GLY A 187 18.22 12.28 -14.80
CA GLY A 187 18.84 11.37 -13.81
C GLY A 187 18.04 11.12 -12.52
N ILE A 188 16.80 11.61 -12.42
CA ILE A 188 15.93 11.42 -11.25
C ILE A 188 14.64 10.74 -11.68
N ALA A 189 14.32 9.59 -11.08
CA ALA A 189 13.04 8.93 -11.31
C ALA A 189 11.92 9.71 -10.62
N HIS A 190 10.90 10.09 -11.38
CA HIS A 190 9.81 10.93 -10.88
C HIS A 190 8.47 10.56 -11.55
N ALA A 191 7.37 10.84 -10.86
CA ALA A 191 6.02 10.70 -11.40
C ALA A 191 5.20 11.97 -11.19
N TYR A 192 4.36 12.24 -12.17
CA TYR A 192 3.39 13.29 -12.17
C TYR A 192 2.00 12.70 -11.87
N LEU A 193 1.36 13.25 -10.84
CA LEU A 193 0.00 12.99 -10.45
C LEU A 193 -0.87 14.19 -10.83
N LEU A 194 -1.85 13.97 -11.69
CA LEU A 194 -2.98 14.87 -11.89
C LEU A 194 -4.16 14.32 -11.10
N ALA A 195 -4.65 15.08 -10.13
CA ALA A 195 -5.87 14.78 -9.40
C ALA A 195 -6.91 15.84 -9.75
N ARG A 196 -7.91 15.48 -10.54
CA ARG A 196 -9.01 16.37 -10.87
C ARG A 196 -9.94 16.55 -9.69
N ASN A 197 -10.59 17.71 -9.64
CA ASN A 197 -11.66 17.94 -8.69
C ASN A 197 -12.81 16.96 -8.97
N ALA A 198 -13.29 16.29 -7.93
CA ALA A 198 -14.49 15.46 -8.00
C ALA A 198 -15.71 16.30 -7.62
N ASP A 199 -16.92 15.86 -7.97
CA ASP A 199 -18.12 16.53 -7.49
C ASP A 199 -18.17 16.53 -5.95
N ALA A 200 -18.70 17.60 -5.34
CA ALA A 200 -18.69 17.81 -3.88
C ALA A 200 -19.27 16.62 -3.08
N GLU A 201 -20.14 15.83 -3.71
CA GLU A 201 -20.76 14.63 -3.14
C GLU A 201 -19.81 13.42 -3.09
N ILE A 202 -18.81 13.34 -3.98
CA ILE A 202 -17.91 12.18 -4.13
C ILE A 202 -16.47 12.55 -3.69
N ILE A 203 -16.16 13.83 -3.44
CA ILE A 203 -14.83 14.25 -2.96
C ILE A 203 -14.40 13.49 -1.69
N ALA A 204 -15.30 13.29 -0.74
CA ALA A 204 -14.97 12.60 0.52
C ALA A 204 -14.68 11.10 0.31
N ASP A 205 -15.32 10.48 -0.69
CA ASP A 205 -15.11 9.09 -1.10
C ASP A 205 -13.80 8.92 -1.88
N VAL A 206 -13.56 9.82 -2.85
CA VAL A 206 -12.39 9.74 -3.75
C VAL A 206 -11.11 10.20 -3.05
N TYR A 207 -11.18 11.27 -2.24
CA TYR A 207 -10.03 11.87 -1.57
C TYR A 207 -10.29 12.07 -0.07
N PRO A 208 -10.24 11.01 0.76
CA PRO A 208 -10.47 11.11 2.21
C PRO A 208 -9.51 12.10 2.89
N ASN A 209 -8.25 12.14 2.43
CA ASN A 209 -7.21 13.01 2.96
C ASN A 209 -7.17 14.41 2.32
N ARG A 210 -8.07 14.71 1.38
CA ARG A 210 -8.11 15.90 0.50
C ARG A 210 -6.92 16.08 -0.44
N ILE A 211 -5.70 15.77 0.02
CA ILE A 211 -4.48 15.75 -0.80
C ILE A 211 -4.05 14.29 -0.93
N PRO A 212 -4.13 13.69 -2.13
CA PRO A 212 -3.72 12.31 -2.34
C PRO A 212 -2.21 12.15 -2.16
N SER A 213 -1.81 11.15 -1.40
CA SER A 213 -0.41 10.73 -1.24
C SER A 213 -0.06 9.66 -2.27
N LEU A 214 0.93 9.93 -3.14
CA LEU A 214 1.38 8.99 -4.16
C LEU A 214 2.60 8.20 -3.70
N GLN A 215 2.49 6.87 -3.77
CA GLN A 215 3.57 5.93 -3.53
C GLN A 215 3.71 5.00 -4.74
N GLY A 216 4.94 4.72 -5.15
CA GLY A 216 5.23 3.80 -6.26
C GLY A 216 5.94 2.54 -5.78
N ILE A 217 5.62 1.40 -6.39
CA ILE A 217 6.34 0.14 -6.21
C ILE A 217 7.24 -0.06 -7.43
N PHE A 218 8.55 -0.07 -7.20
CA PHE A 218 9.56 -0.12 -8.27
C PHE A 218 10.53 -1.27 -8.07
N GLU A 219 11.01 -1.80 -9.19
CA GLU A 219 12.29 -2.48 -9.29
C GLU A 219 13.35 -1.41 -9.54
N ALA A 220 14.29 -1.29 -8.61
CA ALA A 220 15.16 -0.13 -8.50
C ALA A 220 16.38 -0.20 -9.44
N ALA A 221 17.59 0.12 -8.95
CA ALA A 221 18.77 0.21 -9.80
C ALA A 221 19.18 -1.15 -10.40
N GLU A 222 19.62 -1.10 -11.66
CA GLU A 222 20.34 -2.20 -12.32
C GLU A 222 21.78 -2.23 -11.80
N THR A 223 22.33 -3.43 -11.62
CA THR A 223 23.66 -3.64 -11.04
C THR A 223 24.54 -4.40 -12.02
N TYR A 224 25.85 -4.11 -11.99
CA TYR A 224 26.80 -4.84 -12.82
C TYR A 224 27.05 -6.24 -12.26
N ASP A 225 26.73 -7.27 -13.04
CA ASP A 225 27.03 -8.65 -12.71
C ASP A 225 28.37 -9.09 -13.34
N PRO A 226 29.42 -9.34 -12.52
CA PRO A 226 30.72 -9.78 -13.03
C PRO A 226 30.67 -11.16 -13.70
N ARG A 227 29.63 -11.97 -13.47
CA ARG A 227 29.47 -13.30 -14.12
C ARG A 227 29.15 -13.21 -15.61
N SER A 228 28.33 -12.22 -15.96
CA SER A 228 27.85 -12.00 -17.33
C SER A 228 28.47 -10.76 -17.99
N ALA A 229 29.25 -9.98 -17.23
CA ALA A 229 29.80 -8.69 -17.62
C ALA A 229 28.73 -7.73 -18.18
N SER A 230 27.53 -7.78 -17.61
CA SER A 230 26.38 -7.00 -18.05
C SER A 230 25.69 -6.31 -16.89
N VAL A 231 25.04 -5.18 -17.17
CA VAL A 231 24.26 -4.42 -16.18
C VAL A 231 22.81 -4.91 -16.27
N VAL A 232 22.35 -5.57 -15.20
CA VAL A 232 21.03 -6.22 -15.15
C VAL A 232 20.40 -5.95 -13.80
N TYR A 233 19.07 -5.92 -13.75
CA TYR A 233 18.37 -5.90 -12.48
C TYR A 233 18.60 -7.19 -11.68
N SER A 234 18.90 -7.05 -10.40
CA SER A 234 19.12 -8.17 -9.49
C SER A 234 18.62 -7.83 -8.09
N THR A 235 18.25 -8.86 -7.33
CA THR A 235 17.92 -8.78 -5.91
C THR A 235 19.07 -9.29 -5.01
N ASN A 236 20.24 -9.54 -5.60
CA ASN A 236 21.37 -10.18 -4.95
C ASN A 236 22.24 -9.16 -4.18
N PRO A 237 22.42 -9.33 -2.85
CA PRO A 237 23.17 -8.39 -2.02
C PRO A 237 24.65 -8.29 -2.35
N ALA A 238 25.27 -9.36 -2.90
CA ALA A 238 26.68 -9.32 -3.30
C ALA A 238 26.91 -8.31 -4.45
N LEU A 239 25.95 -8.22 -5.37
CA LEU A 239 26.00 -7.27 -6.47
C LEU A 239 25.70 -5.84 -5.99
N PHE A 240 24.82 -5.68 -5.00
CA PHE A 240 24.57 -4.38 -4.36
C PHE A 240 25.83 -3.82 -3.70
N LEU A 241 26.58 -4.67 -3.01
CA LEU A 241 27.83 -4.28 -2.38
C LEU A 241 28.89 -3.88 -3.40
N ARG A 242 29.06 -4.65 -4.48
CA ARG A 242 30.00 -4.32 -5.56
C ARG A 242 29.66 -3.00 -6.23
N ASP A 243 28.38 -2.78 -6.52
CA ASP A 243 27.92 -1.51 -7.10
C ASP A 243 28.22 -0.36 -6.13
N TYR A 244 27.87 -0.48 -4.84
CA TYR A 244 28.16 0.54 -3.83
C TYR A 244 29.67 0.87 -3.69
N LEU A 245 30.54 -0.14 -3.77
CA LEU A 245 31.99 0.05 -3.68
C LEU A 245 32.57 0.80 -4.90
N THR A 246 32.03 0.56 -6.10
CA THR A 246 32.55 1.11 -7.37
C THR A 246 31.85 2.40 -7.81
N HIS A 247 30.63 2.65 -7.31
CA HIS A 247 29.81 3.77 -7.76
C HIS A 247 30.46 5.12 -7.45
N ALA A 248 30.28 6.09 -8.37
CA ALA A 248 30.85 7.44 -8.26
C ALA A 248 30.36 8.18 -7.02
N ASP A 249 29.08 8.03 -6.68
CA ASP A 249 28.47 8.61 -5.47
C ASP A 249 28.55 7.67 -4.24
N GLY A 250 29.33 6.59 -4.32
CA GLY A 250 29.58 5.63 -3.24
C GLY A 250 31.00 5.77 -2.68
N LEU A 251 31.76 4.68 -2.65
CA LEU A 251 33.16 4.69 -2.20
C LEU A 251 34.18 4.94 -3.33
N GLN A 252 33.73 4.95 -4.58
CA GLN A 252 34.53 5.26 -5.78
C GLN A 252 35.87 4.49 -5.82
N ILE A 253 35.87 3.23 -5.42
CA ILE A 253 37.05 2.37 -5.49
C ILE A 253 37.22 1.93 -6.95
N ASP A 254 38.44 2.03 -7.47
CA ASP A 254 38.75 1.54 -8.82
C ASP A 254 38.45 0.03 -8.87
N PRO A 255 37.64 -0.44 -9.85
CA PRO A 255 37.33 -1.86 -10.03
C PRO A 255 38.56 -2.77 -10.05
N ALA A 256 39.75 -2.27 -10.40
CA ALA A 256 41.00 -3.04 -10.36
C ALA A 256 41.41 -3.52 -8.96
N TYR A 257 40.97 -2.84 -7.89
CA TYR A 257 41.23 -3.25 -6.51
C TYR A 257 40.18 -4.21 -5.96
N ILE A 258 39.15 -4.54 -6.74
CA ILE A 258 38.12 -5.51 -6.38
C ILE A 258 38.47 -6.84 -7.05
N ASP A 259 38.33 -7.94 -6.33
CA ASP A 259 38.42 -9.24 -6.98
C ASP A 259 37.05 -9.75 -7.44
N ASP A 260 36.83 -9.68 -8.74
CA ASP A 260 35.61 -10.17 -9.37
C ASP A 260 35.40 -11.68 -9.13
N ALA A 261 36.44 -12.51 -8.92
CA ALA A 261 36.28 -13.95 -8.70
C ALA A 261 35.54 -14.27 -7.39
N ASP A 262 35.85 -13.55 -6.31
CA ASP A 262 35.14 -13.70 -5.03
C ASP A 262 33.71 -13.18 -5.10
N PHE A 263 33.51 -12.04 -5.75
CA PHE A 263 32.17 -11.49 -5.94
C PHE A 263 31.31 -12.43 -6.81
N ILE A 264 31.88 -13.12 -7.80
CA ILE A 264 31.20 -14.17 -8.56
C ILE A 264 30.80 -15.35 -7.66
N ALA A 265 31.72 -15.83 -6.82
CA ALA A 265 31.45 -16.93 -5.90
C ALA A 265 30.38 -16.57 -4.86
N ALA A 266 30.48 -15.37 -4.27
CA ALA A 266 29.50 -14.79 -3.36
C ALA A 266 28.12 -14.66 -4.00
N ALA A 267 28.07 -14.15 -5.23
CA ALA A 267 26.81 -13.97 -5.93
C ALA A 267 26.14 -15.32 -6.28
N ASN A 268 26.92 -16.33 -6.69
CA ASN A 268 26.42 -17.71 -6.86
C ASN A 268 25.89 -18.31 -5.56
N ALA A 269 26.56 -18.04 -4.43
CA ALA A 269 26.14 -18.50 -3.11
C ALA A 269 24.81 -17.86 -2.66
N CYS A 270 24.59 -16.58 -2.96
CA CYS A 270 23.33 -15.90 -2.70
C CYS A 270 22.16 -16.47 -3.52
N ASP A 271 22.41 -16.82 -4.80
CA ASP A 271 21.38 -17.31 -5.72
C ASP A 271 21.02 -18.79 -5.49
N ALA A 272 21.72 -19.49 -4.59
CA ALA A 272 21.45 -20.89 -4.29
C ALA A 272 20.00 -21.08 -3.79
N ALA A 273 19.25 -21.98 -4.44
CA ALA A 273 17.85 -22.24 -4.10
C ALA A 273 17.72 -22.94 -2.73
N VAL A 274 16.90 -22.38 -1.85
CA VAL A 274 16.58 -22.93 -0.53
C VAL A 274 15.07 -23.21 -0.43
N PRO A 275 14.66 -24.42 -0.02
CA PRO A 275 13.25 -24.77 0.10
C PRO A 275 12.54 -23.99 1.21
N VAL A 276 11.24 -23.73 1.00
CA VAL A 276 10.35 -23.00 1.93
C VAL A 276 9.24 -23.93 2.42
N LYS A 277 8.81 -23.76 3.68
CA LYS A 277 7.75 -24.56 4.32
C LYS A 277 6.41 -24.54 3.58
N ALA A 278 6.05 -23.43 2.94
CA ALA A 278 4.83 -23.27 2.16
C ALA A 278 4.87 -23.94 0.77
N GLY A 279 5.98 -24.59 0.41
CA GLY A 279 6.24 -25.13 -0.93
C GLY A 279 6.95 -24.11 -1.82
N GLY A 280 7.86 -24.58 -2.67
CA GLY A 280 8.69 -23.74 -3.54
C GLY A 280 10.11 -23.51 -3.01
N THR A 281 10.88 -22.71 -3.74
CA THR A 281 12.27 -22.37 -3.42
C THR A 281 12.48 -20.87 -3.52
N VAL A 282 13.21 -20.31 -2.55
CA VAL A 282 13.66 -18.92 -2.58
C VAL A 282 15.19 -18.87 -2.66
N PRO A 283 15.80 -17.81 -3.23
CA PRO A 283 17.24 -17.62 -3.16
C PRO A 283 17.75 -17.60 -1.71
N ARG A 284 19.00 -17.99 -1.50
CA ARG A 284 19.59 -18.06 -0.16
C ARG A 284 19.61 -16.69 0.49
N TYR A 285 20.08 -15.68 -0.21
CA TYR A 285 20.12 -14.30 0.26
C TYR A 285 19.56 -13.37 -0.81
N PHE A 286 18.53 -12.58 -0.45
CA PHE A 286 17.89 -11.62 -1.33
C PHE A 286 17.19 -10.53 -0.52
N GLY A 287 16.91 -9.40 -1.17
CA GLY A 287 16.14 -8.32 -0.57
C GLY A 287 16.40 -6.99 -1.26
N ALA A 288 16.23 -5.91 -0.51
CA ALA A 288 16.27 -4.56 -1.03
C ALA A 288 16.99 -3.61 -0.08
N LEU A 289 17.65 -2.58 -0.62
CA LEU A 289 18.35 -1.60 0.19
C LEU A 289 17.98 -0.20 -0.28
N SER A 290 17.59 0.65 0.66
CA SER A 290 17.41 2.09 0.44
C SER A 290 18.35 2.86 1.35
N TYR A 291 19.07 3.82 0.78
CA TYR A 291 19.97 4.70 1.53
C TYR A 291 19.97 6.11 0.94
N GLN A 292 20.31 7.07 1.80
CA GLN A 292 20.52 8.46 1.42
C GLN A 292 22.01 8.70 1.17
N PHE A 293 22.36 9.59 0.25
CA PHE A 293 23.78 9.87 -0.06
C PHE A 293 24.55 10.59 1.06
N ASP A 294 23.85 11.15 2.05
CA ASP A 294 24.45 11.76 3.24
C ASP A 294 24.64 10.78 4.41
N ALA A 295 24.18 9.53 4.26
CA ALA A 295 24.36 8.50 5.28
C ALA A 295 25.82 8.04 5.39
N GLU A 296 26.24 7.67 6.60
CA GLU A 296 27.60 7.21 6.84
C GLU A 296 27.89 5.90 6.07
N PRO A 297 29.00 5.83 5.31
CA PRO A 297 29.33 4.63 4.53
C PRO A 297 29.43 3.35 5.37
N GLN A 298 29.90 3.47 6.61
CA GLN A 298 29.96 2.34 7.55
C GLN A 298 28.58 1.76 7.87
N SER A 299 27.58 2.62 8.03
CA SER A 299 26.20 2.20 8.29
C SER A 299 25.64 1.41 7.10
N ILE A 300 25.87 1.89 5.88
CA ILE A 300 25.42 1.21 4.65
C ILE A 300 26.12 -0.16 4.48
N LEU A 301 27.44 -0.22 4.68
CA LEU A 301 28.21 -1.46 4.59
C LEU A 301 27.75 -2.49 5.64
N SER A 302 27.53 -2.06 6.89
CA SER A 302 27.04 -2.95 7.95
C SER A 302 25.68 -3.57 7.59
N ARG A 303 24.75 -2.79 7.03
CA ARG A 303 23.43 -3.26 6.60
C ARG A 303 23.52 -4.28 5.46
N LEU A 304 24.36 -4.02 4.47
CA LEU A 304 24.64 -4.96 3.36
C LEU A 304 25.26 -6.26 3.87
N ILE A 305 26.20 -6.18 4.80
CA ILE A 305 26.83 -7.35 5.43
C ILE A 305 25.80 -8.16 6.21
N THR A 306 24.99 -7.51 7.05
CA THR A 306 23.96 -8.16 7.88
C THR A 306 22.91 -8.88 7.03
N MET A 307 22.56 -8.34 5.86
CA MET A 307 21.61 -8.94 4.92
C MET A 307 22.06 -10.29 4.35
N CYS A 308 23.37 -10.54 4.26
CA CYS A 308 23.93 -11.75 3.64
C CYS A 308 24.86 -12.55 4.58
N ASP A 309 24.94 -12.15 5.86
CA ASP A 309 25.98 -12.61 6.78
C ASP A 309 27.38 -12.61 6.11
N GLY A 310 27.65 -11.53 5.39
CA GLY A 310 28.83 -11.37 4.58
C GLY A 310 30.07 -11.04 5.41
N ASP A 311 31.23 -11.18 4.80
CA ASP A 311 32.48 -10.72 5.36
C ASP A 311 33.33 -10.09 4.27
N ILE A 312 33.78 -8.86 4.53
CA ILE A 312 34.64 -8.10 3.63
C ILE A 312 36.07 -8.29 4.14
N ARG A 313 36.97 -8.72 3.28
CA ARG A 313 38.38 -8.95 3.66
C ARG A 313 39.33 -8.41 2.62
N LEU A 314 40.54 -8.10 3.07
CA LEU A 314 41.65 -7.80 2.19
C LEU A 314 42.38 -9.10 1.87
N ARG A 315 42.41 -9.49 0.61
CA ARG A 315 43.17 -10.66 0.18
C ARG A 315 44.68 -10.40 0.29
N PRO A 316 45.51 -11.48 0.29
CA PRO A 316 46.96 -11.35 0.28
C PRO A 316 47.53 -10.58 -0.93
N ASP A 317 46.77 -10.46 -2.02
CA ASP A 317 47.13 -9.68 -3.21
C ASP A 317 46.79 -8.17 -3.10
N GLY A 318 46.22 -7.75 -1.97
CA GLY A 318 45.80 -6.37 -1.72
C GLY A 318 44.47 -5.99 -2.34
N ARG A 319 43.70 -6.96 -2.90
CA ARG A 319 42.35 -6.71 -3.41
C ARG A 319 41.30 -6.92 -2.34
N ILE A 320 40.17 -6.24 -2.48
CA ILE A 320 39.00 -6.40 -1.62
C ILE A 320 38.25 -7.66 -2.08
N GLY A 321 38.24 -8.66 -1.21
CA GLY A 321 37.43 -9.88 -1.33
C GLY A 321 36.14 -9.76 -0.52
N PHE A 322 35.14 -10.52 -0.95
CA PHE A 322 33.85 -10.60 -0.27
C PHE A 322 33.39 -12.05 -0.23
N ARG A 323 33.09 -12.56 0.98
CA ARG A 323 32.56 -13.90 1.18
C ARG A 323 31.19 -13.83 1.85
N VAL A 324 30.21 -14.53 1.29
CA VAL A 324 28.84 -14.63 1.83
C VAL A 324 28.76 -15.74 2.87
N GLY A 325 27.80 -15.65 3.80
CA GLY A 325 27.54 -16.65 4.84
C GLY A 325 27.22 -18.03 4.27
N VAL A 326 28.24 -18.84 4.03
CA VAL A 326 28.12 -20.25 3.66
C VAL A 326 29.14 -21.04 4.46
N TRP A 327 28.67 -22.14 5.07
CA TRP A 327 29.58 -23.07 5.71
C TRP A 327 30.49 -23.73 4.67
N ALA A 328 31.79 -23.64 4.91
CA ALA A 328 32.81 -24.39 4.21
C ALA A 328 33.71 -25.02 5.27
N ASP A 329 34.07 -26.29 5.08
CA ASP A 329 34.97 -26.96 6.01
C ASP A 329 36.33 -26.25 6.05
N PRO A 330 36.90 -26.05 7.25
CA PRO A 330 38.14 -25.30 7.41
C PRO A 330 39.31 -26.01 6.72
N THR A 331 40.00 -25.29 5.84
CA THR A 331 41.20 -25.75 5.14
C THR A 331 42.45 -25.64 6.01
N VAL A 332 42.47 -24.66 6.92
CA VAL A 332 43.60 -24.36 7.80
C VAL A 332 43.35 -24.94 9.19
N THR A 333 44.30 -25.76 9.63
CA THR A 333 44.34 -26.28 10.99
C THR A 333 45.54 -25.70 11.71
N ILE A 334 45.30 -25.01 12.84
CA ILE A 334 46.32 -24.56 13.78
C ILE A 334 46.43 -25.62 14.87
N THR A 335 47.63 -26.17 15.04
CA THR A 335 47.93 -27.17 16.07
C THR A 335 48.68 -26.53 17.24
N ASP A 336 48.69 -27.21 18.38
CA ASP A 336 49.33 -26.79 19.63
C ASP A 336 50.77 -26.29 19.44
N ASP A 337 51.59 -26.98 18.63
CA ASP A 337 52.98 -26.60 18.32
C ASP A 337 53.14 -25.18 17.70
N GLN A 338 52.07 -24.61 17.17
CA GLN A 338 52.06 -23.31 16.49
C GLN A 338 51.53 -22.18 17.38
N ILE A 339 51.02 -22.53 18.57
CA ILE A 339 50.43 -21.62 19.55
C ILE A 339 51.51 -21.24 20.57
N ILE A 340 51.70 -19.95 20.77
CA ILE A 340 52.66 -19.39 21.74
C ILE A 340 51.94 -19.14 23.07
N ASP A 341 50.76 -18.53 22.99
CA ASP A 341 49.92 -18.20 24.14
C ASP A 341 48.45 -18.17 23.70
N PHE A 342 47.53 -18.42 24.60
CA PHE A 342 46.10 -18.35 24.33
C PHE A 342 45.34 -17.79 25.53
N SER A 343 44.38 -16.91 25.26
CA SER A 343 43.43 -16.41 26.24
C SER A 343 42.04 -16.76 25.74
N LEU A 344 41.48 -17.86 26.25
CA LEU A 344 40.15 -18.35 25.90
C LEU A 344 39.22 -18.23 27.10
N SER A 345 38.02 -17.74 26.84
CA SER A 345 36.91 -17.65 27.79
C SER A 345 35.74 -18.48 27.30
N ASP A 346 35.02 -19.13 28.22
CA ASP A 346 33.75 -19.79 27.92
C ASP A 346 32.67 -18.71 27.77
N GLY A 347 32.09 -18.60 26.59
CA GLY A 347 30.98 -17.68 26.30
C GLY A 347 29.64 -18.21 26.81
N GLY A 348 29.59 -19.45 27.30
CA GLY A 348 28.45 -20.07 27.96
C GLY A 348 28.29 -19.62 29.42
N GLY A 349 27.03 -19.54 29.89
CA GLY A 349 26.74 -19.33 31.31
C GLY A 349 25.52 -18.45 31.62
N PRO A 350 25.11 -18.36 32.90
CA PRO A 350 23.93 -17.61 33.36
C PRO A 350 24.05 -16.08 33.24
N LEU A 351 25.25 -15.55 33.00
CA LEU A 351 25.52 -14.12 32.79
C LEU A 351 25.41 -13.69 31.31
N ARG A 352 24.93 -14.58 30.43
CA ARG A 352 24.79 -14.35 29.00
C ARG A 352 23.81 -13.23 28.64
N GLU A 353 24.09 -12.51 27.55
CA GLU A 353 23.29 -11.34 27.16
C GLU A 353 21.97 -11.66 26.42
N ALA A 354 21.87 -12.78 25.68
CA ALA A 354 20.72 -13.07 24.82
C ALA A 354 20.30 -14.56 24.75
N ASN A 355 19.01 -14.83 25.00
CA ASN A 355 18.37 -16.14 25.05
C ASN A 355 17.14 -16.23 24.10
N GLU A 356 16.61 -15.09 23.67
CA GLU A 356 15.57 -14.93 22.64
C GLU A 356 16.07 -13.93 21.58
N TYR A 357 16.00 -14.31 20.30
CA TYR A 357 16.34 -13.41 19.19
C TYR A 357 15.08 -13.04 18.43
N ARG A 358 14.87 -11.75 18.24
CA ARG A 358 13.74 -11.17 17.49
C ARG A 358 14.31 -10.46 16.27
N LEU A 359 13.69 -10.62 15.10
CA LEU A 359 14.11 -9.95 13.88
C LEU A 359 12.94 -9.24 13.22
N LYS A 360 13.15 -7.96 12.93
CA LYS A 360 12.19 -7.11 12.20
C LYS A 360 12.63 -7.00 10.75
N TYR A 361 11.73 -7.31 9.82
CA TYR A 361 11.95 -7.29 8.38
C TYR A 361 10.81 -6.56 7.66
N THR A 362 10.96 -6.35 6.35
CA THR A 362 9.96 -5.68 5.51
C THR A 362 9.22 -6.70 4.67
N ASP A 363 7.89 -6.81 4.75
CA ASP A 363 7.13 -7.81 3.97
C ASP A 363 6.52 -7.21 2.69
N PRO A 364 6.97 -7.58 1.47
CA PRO A 364 6.37 -7.12 0.21
C PRO A 364 4.89 -7.50 0.08
N GLY A 365 4.44 -8.62 0.67
CA GLY A 365 3.05 -9.08 0.61
C GLY A 365 2.08 -8.20 1.40
N GLN A 366 2.58 -7.48 2.41
CA GLN A 366 1.82 -6.53 3.22
C GLN A 366 2.15 -5.08 2.82
N TYR A 367 2.26 -4.82 1.52
CA TYR A 367 2.64 -3.52 0.97
C TYR A 367 3.94 -2.99 1.60
N PHE A 368 4.96 -3.83 1.82
CA PHE A 368 6.26 -3.47 2.43
C PHE A 368 6.15 -2.98 3.89
N ALA A 369 5.18 -3.49 4.67
CA ALA A 369 5.06 -3.14 6.08
C ALA A 369 6.24 -3.66 6.93
N GLU A 370 6.52 -2.99 8.05
CA GLU A 370 7.43 -3.50 9.08
C GLU A 370 6.74 -4.65 9.82
N VAL A 371 7.36 -5.82 9.82
CA VAL A 371 6.82 -7.01 10.46
C VAL A 371 7.91 -7.71 11.28
N GLU A 372 7.54 -8.25 12.44
CA GLU A 372 8.41 -9.07 13.27
C GLU A 372 8.25 -10.55 12.90
N ALA A 373 9.36 -11.24 12.64
CA ALA A 373 9.37 -12.68 12.46
C ALA A 373 9.13 -13.40 13.81
N GLU A 374 8.60 -14.62 13.77
CA GLU A 374 8.49 -15.46 14.97
C GLU A 374 9.86 -15.56 15.67
N PRO A 375 9.94 -15.29 16.99
CA PRO A 375 11.21 -15.22 17.70
C PRO A 375 11.92 -16.58 17.71
N TRP A 376 13.26 -16.54 17.61
CA TRP A 376 14.09 -17.71 17.83
C TRP A 376 14.37 -17.85 19.32
N ARG A 377 13.74 -18.85 19.96
CA ARG A 377 13.87 -19.12 21.40
C ARG A 377 14.69 -20.37 21.64
N ILE A 378 15.68 -20.27 22.51
CA ILE A 378 16.45 -21.43 22.97
C ILE A 378 15.79 -21.94 24.25
N GLU A 379 14.78 -22.79 24.10
CA GLU A 379 13.91 -23.21 25.20
C GLU A 379 14.68 -23.93 26.33
N SER A 380 15.74 -24.67 26.00
CA SER A 380 16.62 -25.33 26.97
C SER A 380 17.34 -24.34 27.90
N GLU A 381 17.72 -23.17 27.39
CA GLU A 381 18.38 -22.12 28.16
C GLU A 381 17.38 -21.32 28.98
N ILE A 382 16.20 -21.03 28.42
CA ILE A 382 15.11 -20.35 29.12
C ILE A 382 14.68 -21.16 30.34
N ALA A 383 14.57 -22.49 30.20
CA ALA A 383 14.26 -23.40 31.30
C ALA A 383 15.38 -23.48 32.35
N ALA A 384 16.65 -23.37 31.97
CA ALA A 384 17.79 -23.43 32.88
C ALA A 384 18.00 -22.14 33.68
N TYR A 385 17.74 -20.97 33.07
CA TYR A 385 18.05 -19.66 33.67
C TYR A 385 16.83 -18.93 34.25
N GLY A 386 15.61 -19.32 33.89
CA GLY A 386 14.37 -18.74 34.42
C GLY A 386 14.12 -17.27 34.03
N GLN A 387 14.90 -16.72 33.10
CA GLN A 387 14.74 -15.35 32.57
C GLN A 387 14.87 -15.35 31.04
N VAL A 388 13.96 -14.62 30.38
CA VAL A 388 14.01 -14.37 28.94
C VAL A 388 14.81 -13.08 28.70
N ARG A 389 15.97 -13.19 28.05
CA ARG A 389 16.79 -12.06 27.61
C ARG A 389 16.66 -11.92 26.11
N SER A 390 16.00 -10.87 25.63
CA SER A 390 15.72 -10.69 24.22
C SER A 390 16.69 -9.72 23.56
N THR A 391 17.26 -10.11 22.42
CA THR A 391 18.00 -9.22 21.53
C THR A 391 17.21 -9.04 20.25
N THR A 392 17.01 -7.78 19.85
CA THR A 392 16.29 -7.43 18.63
C THR A 392 17.29 -7.02 17.55
N ILE A 393 17.23 -7.70 16.41
CA ILE A 393 17.99 -7.42 15.20
C ILE A 393 17.05 -6.69 14.25
N GLU A 394 17.43 -5.49 13.83
CA GLU A 394 16.68 -4.69 12.87
C GLU A 394 17.33 -4.85 11.50
N ALA A 395 16.66 -5.56 10.60
CA ALA A 395 17.17 -5.85 9.26
C ALA A 395 16.04 -5.63 8.24
N PHE A 396 15.72 -4.36 8.01
CA PHE A 396 14.63 -3.92 7.13
C PHE A 396 14.91 -4.23 5.64
N GLU A 397 16.14 -4.59 5.31
CA GLU A 397 16.57 -4.94 3.95
C GLU A 397 16.06 -6.31 3.50
N ILE A 398 15.72 -7.16 4.48
CA ILE A 398 15.22 -8.52 4.24
C ILE A 398 13.74 -8.46 3.89
N GLN A 399 13.35 -9.25 2.89
CA GLN A 399 12.00 -9.25 2.34
C GLN A 399 11.19 -10.53 2.57
N HIS A 400 11.73 -11.50 3.31
CA HIS A 400 11.08 -12.80 3.45
C HIS A 400 11.34 -13.45 4.80
N HIS A 401 10.29 -14.07 5.34
CA HIS A 401 10.29 -14.72 6.66
C HIS A 401 11.34 -15.84 6.80
N ASN A 402 11.45 -16.75 5.81
CA ASN A 402 12.48 -17.81 5.81
C ASN A 402 13.92 -17.25 5.91
N LEU A 403 14.22 -16.13 5.24
CA LEU A 403 15.54 -15.50 5.32
C LEU A 403 15.78 -14.89 6.72
N ALA A 404 14.77 -14.21 7.27
CA ALA A 404 14.84 -13.69 8.64
C ALA A 404 15.12 -14.81 9.67
N ARG A 405 14.45 -15.96 9.57
CA ARG A 405 14.66 -17.12 10.47
C ARG A 405 16.07 -17.69 10.38
N ARG A 406 16.62 -17.83 9.18
CA ARG A 406 17.99 -18.34 8.97
C ARG A 406 19.04 -17.39 9.56
N LEU A 407 18.88 -16.09 9.36
CA LEU A 407 19.79 -15.10 9.95
C LEU A 407 19.68 -15.05 11.48
N MET A 408 18.48 -15.23 12.04
CA MET A 408 18.32 -15.40 13.49
C MET A 408 19.02 -16.63 14.03
N LYS A 409 18.99 -17.77 13.31
CA LYS A 409 19.75 -18.97 13.69
C LYS A 409 21.25 -18.67 13.70
N ILE A 410 21.78 -18.06 12.64
CA ILE A 410 23.21 -17.69 12.56
C ILE A 410 23.60 -16.73 13.69
N ALA A 411 22.79 -15.70 13.94
CA ALA A 411 23.00 -14.78 15.05
C ALA A 411 22.93 -15.50 16.39
N ALA A 412 22.02 -16.46 16.57
CA ALA A 412 21.92 -17.23 17.81
C ALA A 412 23.22 -17.99 18.11
N PHE A 413 23.80 -18.67 17.10
CA PHE A 413 25.08 -19.36 17.25
C PHE A 413 26.25 -18.38 17.49
N ARG A 414 26.25 -17.20 16.85
CA ARG A 414 27.31 -16.20 17.02
C ARG A 414 27.22 -15.45 18.36
N GLY A 415 26.01 -15.33 18.93
CA GLY A 415 25.79 -14.80 20.28
C GLY A 415 26.00 -15.83 21.39
N SER A 416 26.25 -17.09 21.02
CA SER A 416 26.49 -18.21 21.94
C SER A 416 27.74 -19.03 21.61
N PRO A 417 28.92 -18.43 21.41
CA PRO A 417 30.12 -19.21 21.23
C PRO A 417 30.45 -19.94 22.53
N ARG A 418 30.72 -21.24 22.46
CA ARG A 418 31.26 -22.02 23.58
C ARG A 418 32.64 -21.52 23.99
N TRP A 419 33.48 -21.11 23.04
CA TRP A 419 34.81 -20.58 23.31
C TRP A 419 35.01 -19.27 22.56
N GLN A 420 35.45 -18.22 23.22
CA GLN A 420 35.81 -16.95 22.60
C GLN A 420 37.10 -16.39 23.21
N GLY A 421 37.94 -15.77 22.41
CA GLY A 421 39.16 -15.17 22.91
C GLY A 421 40.22 -14.92 21.84
N THR A 422 41.46 -14.78 22.28
CA THR A 422 42.61 -14.52 21.41
C THR A 422 43.62 -15.65 21.49
N ILE A 423 44.17 -16.05 20.35
CA ILE A 423 45.30 -16.98 20.27
C ILE A 423 46.49 -16.24 19.67
N HIS A 424 47.59 -16.23 20.38
CA HIS A 424 48.88 -15.77 19.90
C HIS A 424 49.61 -16.94 19.26
N THR A 425 49.89 -16.81 17.97
CA THR A 425 50.52 -17.85 17.15
C THR A 425 51.83 -17.37 16.57
N THR A 426 52.65 -18.33 16.15
CA THR A 426 53.81 -18.07 15.28
C THR A 426 53.34 -17.55 13.90
N LEU A 427 54.27 -17.28 12.99
CA LEU A 427 53.99 -16.94 11.58
C LEU A 427 53.05 -17.96 10.87
N ALA A 428 52.84 -19.16 11.43
CA ALA A 428 51.82 -20.10 10.93
C ALA A 428 50.41 -19.50 10.92
N GLY A 429 50.10 -18.56 11.83
CA GLY A 429 48.83 -17.85 11.90
C GLY A 429 48.51 -16.99 10.67
N LEU A 430 49.52 -16.60 9.87
CA LEU A 430 49.29 -15.87 8.61
C LEU A 430 48.50 -16.70 7.60
N ARG A 431 48.49 -18.03 7.72
CA ARG A 431 47.67 -18.90 6.86
C ARG A 431 46.18 -18.70 7.11
N ALA A 432 45.79 -18.20 8.29
CA ALA A 432 44.42 -17.90 8.65
C ALA A 432 43.95 -16.50 8.19
N TRP A 433 44.84 -15.68 7.60
CA TRP A 433 44.54 -14.28 7.25
C TRP A 433 43.32 -14.11 6.33
N ASP A 434 43.18 -14.96 5.32
CA ASP A 434 42.07 -14.91 4.35
C ASP A 434 40.95 -15.91 4.66
N GLU A 435 41.07 -16.70 5.74
CA GLU A 435 40.14 -17.78 6.03
C GLU A 435 39.12 -17.38 7.10
N ARG A 436 37.84 -17.72 6.84
CA ARG A 436 36.74 -17.41 7.79
C ARG A 436 36.67 -18.42 8.91
N TRP A 437 36.88 -19.68 8.55
CA TRP A 437 36.81 -20.81 9.46
C TRP A 437 38.19 -21.42 9.57
N ILE A 438 38.67 -21.59 10.79
CA ILE A 438 39.88 -22.34 11.09
C ILE A 438 39.56 -23.47 12.06
N ARG A 439 40.31 -24.57 11.96
CA ARG A 439 40.28 -25.62 12.96
C ARG A 439 41.41 -25.38 13.95
N VAL A 440 41.09 -25.35 15.23
CA VAL A 440 42.11 -25.20 16.28
C VAL A 440 42.12 -26.46 17.12
N ILE A 441 43.32 -27.03 17.30
CA ILE A 441 43.56 -28.22 18.11
C ILE A 441 44.47 -27.83 19.27
N ILE A 442 43.92 -27.76 20.47
CA ILE A 442 44.65 -27.52 21.73
C ILE A 442 44.56 -28.81 22.53
N ALA A 443 45.67 -29.56 22.60
CA ALA A 443 45.70 -30.85 23.27
C ALA A 443 45.44 -30.71 24.78
N ASP A 444 45.98 -29.66 25.40
CA ASP A 444 45.87 -29.39 26.84
C ASP A 444 44.44 -29.10 27.33
N LEU A 445 43.59 -28.55 26.45
CA LEU A 445 42.19 -28.25 26.76
C LEU A 445 41.21 -29.27 26.16
N GLU A 446 41.73 -30.32 25.50
CA GLU A 446 40.93 -31.29 24.72
C GLU A 446 40.01 -30.61 23.68
N VAL A 447 40.41 -29.43 23.19
CA VAL A 447 39.64 -28.66 22.20
C VAL A 447 40.08 -29.09 20.81
N ASN A 448 39.14 -29.64 20.05
CA ASN A 448 39.31 -29.95 18.64
C ASN A 448 38.06 -29.46 17.87
N GLU A 449 37.93 -28.15 17.82
CA GLU A 449 36.72 -27.48 17.33
C GLU A 449 37.04 -26.46 16.23
N THR A 450 35.99 -26.03 15.53
CA THR A 450 36.07 -25.01 14.48
C THR A 450 35.77 -23.64 15.05
N PHE A 451 36.54 -22.66 14.60
CA PHE A 451 36.48 -21.28 15.07
C PHE A 451 36.30 -20.31 13.90
N GLU A 452 35.44 -19.30 14.08
CA GLU A 452 35.36 -18.10 13.24
C GLU A 452 36.54 -17.19 13.57
N VAL A 453 37.27 -16.74 12.54
CA VAL A 453 38.30 -15.72 12.71
C VAL A 453 37.62 -14.36 12.66
N THR A 454 37.52 -13.72 13.83
CA THR A 454 36.96 -12.38 13.96
C THR A 454 37.98 -11.35 13.52
N GLY A 455 39.25 -11.50 13.89
CA GLY A 455 40.30 -10.54 13.54
C GLY A 455 41.71 -11.11 13.60
N VAL A 456 42.60 -10.49 12.84
CA VAL A 456 44.00 -10.87 12.72
C VAL A 456 44.85 -9.63 12.89
N ASP A 457 45.75 -9.65 13.86
CA ASP A 457 46.74 -8.60 14.09
C ASP A 457 48.15 -9.17 13.93
N PHE A 458 49.00 -8.45 13.20
CA PHE A 458 50.38 -8.87 12.94
C PHE A 458 51.35 -7.94 13.65
N ASP A 459 52.11 -8.48 14.59
CA ASP A 459 53.18 -7.75 15.23
C ASP A 459 54.50 -7.97 14.49
N MET A 460 54.95 -6.92 13.80
CA MET A 460 56.21 -6.91 13.05
C MET A 460 57.45 -7.01 13.95
N ALA A 461 57.37 -6.62 15.23
CA ALA A 461 58.51 -6.61 16.13
C ALA A 461 58.81 -8.01 16.70
N SER A 462 57.76 -8.75 17.04
CA SER A 462 57.88 -10.12 17.58
C SER A 462 57.73 -11.22 16.53
N MET A 463 57.40 -10.87 15.28
CA MET A 463 57.07 -11.82 14.21
C MET A 463 55.98 -12.82 14.66
N SER A 464 54.98 -12.35 15.39
CA SER A 464 53.86 -13.15 15.89
C SER A 464 52.54 -12.65 15.32
N VAL A 465 51.54 -13.55 15.27
CA VAL A 465 50.20 -13.26 14.77
C VAL A 465 49.20 -13.49 15.90
N THR A 466 48.40 -12.47 16.22
CA THR A 466 47.30 -12.57 17.18
C THR A 466 45.99 -12.77 16.43
N LEU A 467 45.33 -13.89 16.68
CA LEU A 467 44.04 -14.25 16.10
C LEU A 467 42.95 -14.08 17.16
N SER A 468 41.97 -13.22 16.89
CA SER A 468 40.73 -13.14 17.67
C SER A 468 39.73 -14.14 17.10
N ILE A 469 39.28 -15.09 17.92
CA ILE A 469 38.49 -16.23 17.47
C ILE A 469 37.26 -16.47 18.35
N ALA A 470 36.21 -17.05 17.74
CA ALA A 470 35.01 -17.51 18.42
C ALA A 470 34.58 -18.87 17.88
N SER A 471 34.23 -19.82 18.75
CA SER A 471 33.81 -21.17 18.34
C SER A 471 32.54 -21.08 17.52
N PHE A 472 32.52 -21.76 16.37
CA PHE A 472 31.37 -21.74 15.49
C PHE A 472 31.22 -23.10 14.80
N SER A 473 29.99 -23.56 14.68
CA SER A 473 29.68 -24.87 14.09
C SER A 473 28.89 -24.72 12.79
N GLY A 474 29.18 -25.58 11.80
CA GLY A 474 28.43 -25.65 10.54
C GLY A 474 26.94 -25.98 10.70
N ALA A 475 26.51 -26.47 11.87
CA ALA A 475 25.10 -26.63 12.22
C ALA A 475 24.29 -25.33 12.13
N ALA A 476 24.94 -24.16 12.26
CA ALA A 476 24.29 -22.86 12.12
C ALA A 476 23.72 -22.63 10.70
N TYR A 477 24.38 -23.16 9.67
CA TYR A 477 23.97 -22.99 8.26
C TYR A 477 23.10 -24.16 7.74
N SER A 478 22.94 -25.22 8.52
CA SER A 478 22.03 -26.33 8.21
C SER A 478 20.62 -26.00 8.72
N PHE A 479 19.78 -25.41 7.87
CA PHE A 479 18.42 -25.03 8.22
C PHE A 479 17.40 -26.05 7.70
N ASP A 480 16.49 -26.51 8.58
CA ASP A 480 15.36 -27.36 8.18
C ASP A 480 14.07 -26.51 8.07
N PRO A 481 13.56 -26.25 6.86
CA PRO A 481 12.37 -25.42 6.67
C PRO A 481 11.11 -26.00 7.31
N ALA A 482 10.98 -27.33 7.40
CA ALA A 482 9.75 -27.95 7.89
C ALA A 482 9.53 -27.70 9.39
N THR A 483 10.62 -27.67 10.15
CA THR A 483 10.60 -27.58 11.61
C THR A 483 11.04 -26.22 12.14
N GLU A 484 11.98 -25.54 11.49
CA GLU A 484 12.65 -24.34 12.03
C GLU A 484 12.13 -23.00 11.47
N GLU A 485 11.37 -23.01 10.35
CA GLU A 485 10.83 -21.79 9.74
C GLU A 485 9.70 -21.14 10.57
N GLY A 486 9.02 -21.91 11.41
CA GLY A 486 7.92 -21.39 12.21
C GLY A 486 6.69 -21.03 11.37
N THR A 487 5.91 -20.06 11.83
CA THR A 487 4.71 -19.54 11.13
C THR A 487 4.92 -18.08 10.77
N ALA A 488 4.75 -17.75 9.49
CA ALA A 488 4.81 -16.36 9.05
C ALA A 488 3.63 -15.57 9.65
N PRO A 489 3.83 -14.30 10.01
CA PRO A 489 2.76 -13.44 10.50
C PRO A 489 1.67 -13.28 9.44
N THR A 490 0.42 -13.54 9.83
CA THR A 490 -0.74 -13.40 8.94
C THR A 490 -0.93 -11.93 8.57
N ALA A 491 -1.00 -11.64 7.28
CA ALA A 491 -1.39 -10.32 6.80
C ALA A 491 -2.78 -9.97 7.32
N ALA A 492 -2.94 -8.77 7.89
CA ALA A 492 -4.26 -8.25 8.19
C ALA A 492 -5.01 -8.07 6.86
N GLU A 493 -6.14 -8.75 6.69
CA GLU A 493 -7.00 -8.48 5.55
C GLU A 493 -7.46 -7.03 5.64
N ALA A 494 -7.20 -6.25 4.58
CA ALA A 494 -7.76 -4.91 4.48
C ALA A 494 -9.28 -5.06 4.53
N VAL A 495 -9.92 -4.39 5.50
CA VAL A 495 -11.38 -4.30 5.51
C VAL A 495 -11.75 -3.62 4.19
N PRO A 496 -12.46 -4.31 3.27
CA PRO A 496 -12.90 -3.64 2.07
C PRO A 496 -13.78 -2.50 2.52
N GLU A 497 -13.46 -1.28 2.10
CA GLU A 497 -14.38 -0.16 2.20
C GLU A 497 -15.61 -0.55 1.38
N THR A 498 -16.55 -1.15 2.08
CA THR A 498 -17.79 -1.61 1.49
C THR A 498 -18.56 -0.33 1.23
N SER A 499 -18.81 -0.04 -0.04
CA SER A 499 -19.83 0.94 -0.44
C SER A 499 -21.03 0.73 0.47
N LEU A 500 -21.51 1.78 1.14
CA LEU A 500 -22.63 1.65 2.08
C LEU A 500 -23.74 0.79 1.45
N PRO A 501 -24.36 -0.13 2.19
CA PRO A 501 -25.42 -0.96 1.63
C PRO A 501 -26.56 -0.05 1.16
N LEU A 502 -27.25 -0.49 0.12
CA LEU A 502 -28.51 0.13 -0.32
C LEU A 502 -29.50 0.20 0.86
N PRO A 503 -30.39 1.20 0.91
CA PRO A 503 -31.40 1.26 1.96
C PRO A 503 -32.27 -0.01 1.94
N THR A 504 -32.29 -0.75 3.04
CA THR A 504 -33.01 -2.02 3.13
C THR A 504 -34.52 -1.79 3.01
N GLY A 505 -35.17 -2.50 2.09
CA GLY A 505 -36.62 -2.41 1.90
C GLY A 505 -37.10 -1.05 1.35
N PHE A 506 -36.25 -0.31 0.63
CA PHE A 506 -36.63 0.96 0.01
C PHE A 506 -37.83 0.77 -0.93
N ASN A 507 -38.92 1.47 -0.61
CA ASN A 507 -40.16 1.47 -1.37
C ASN A 507 -40.71 2.88 -1.50
N ALA A 508 -41.47 3.14 -2.56
CA ALA A 508 -42.10 4.42 -2.83
C ALA A 508 -43.53 4.22 -3.32
N THR A 509 -44.48 4.88 -2.67
CA THR A 509 -45.91 4.76 -2.97
C THR A 509 -46.52 6.14 -3.14
N GLY A 510 -47.42 6.29 -4.11
CA GLY A 510 -48.25 7.49 -4.24
C GLY A 510 -49.21 7.63 -3.07
N GLY A 511 -49.34 8.83 -2.53
CA GLY A 511 -50.24 9.13 -1.43
C GLY A 511 -50.68 10.59 -1.45
N SER A 512 -51.29 11.01 -0.35
CA SER A 512 -51.71 12.40 -0.20
C SER A 512 -51.44 12.93 1.20
N VAL A 513 -51.21 14.23 1.30
CA VAL A 513 -50.94 14.95 2.55
C VAL A 513 -51.99 16.04 2.71
N ALA A 514 -52.61 16.11 3.89
CA ALA A 514 -53.59 17.14 4.22
C ALA A 514 -52.90 18.49 4.47
N VAL A 515 -53.19 19.51 3.65
CA VAL A 515 -52.51 20.82 3.72
C VAL A 515 -53.30 21.84 4.56
N SER A 516 -54.63 21.71 4.64
CA SER A 516 -55.49 22.23 5.70
C SER A 516 -56.96 21.90 5.39
N GLY A 517 -57.75 21.54 6.42
CA GLY A 517 -59.15 21.14 6.25
C GLY A 517 -59.30 19.82 5.45
N SER A 518 -60.25 19.77 4.52
CA SER A 518 -60.51 18.60 3.64
C SER A 518 -59.74 18.64 2.31
N THR A 519 -58.71 19.48 2.18
CA THR A 519 -57.92 19.62 0.94
C THR A 519 -56.64 18.79 1.06
N SER A 520 -56.56 17.72 0.26
CA SER A 520 -55.39 16.85 0.15
C SER A 520 -54.55 17.26 -1.06
N ALA A 521 -53.23 17.42 -0.85
CA ALA A 521 -52.28 17.57 -1.95
C ALA A 521 -51.66 16.20 -2.29
N PRO A 522 -51.38 15.92 -3.57
CA PRO A 522 -50.66 14.71 -3.95
C PRO A 522 -49.25 14.74 -3.37
N ALA A 523 -48.79 13.59 -2.88
CA ALA A 523 -47.48 13.40 -2.29
C ALA A 523 -46.92 12.03 -2.67
N ILE A 524 -45.60 11.89 -2.66
CA ILE A 524 -44.95 10.58 -2.75
C ILE A 524 -44.41 10.23 -1.38
N ILE A 525 -44.77 9.05 -0.89
CA ILE A 525 -44.32 8.53 0.39
C ILE A 525 -43.26 7.48 0.12
N THR A 526 -42.03 7.76 0.55
CA THR A 526 -40.94 6.78 0.55
C THR A 526 -40.78 6.17 1.93
N THR A 527 -40.60 4.86 1.99
CA THR A 527 -40.41 4.09 3.23
C THR A 527 -39.21 3.16 3.11
N TRP A 528 -38.52 2.90 4.21
CA TRP A 528 -37.44 1.92 4.30
C TRP A 528 -37.50 1.22 5.66
N THR A 529 -36.99 -0.01 5.75
CA THR A 529 -37.02 -0.85 6.96
C THR A 529 -35.62 -1.03 7.55
N GLN A 530 -34.77 -0.04 7.38
CA GLN A 530 -33.38 -0.10 7.85
C GLN A 530 -33.31 0.19 9.34
N ALA A 531 -32.56 -0.64 10.08
CA ALA A 531 -32.31 -0.41 11.50
C ALA A 531 -31.48 0.88 11.70
N ALA A 532 -31.83 1.65 12.72
CA ALA A 532 -31.13 2.88 13.11
C ALA A 532 -29.63 2.61 13.35
N GLN A 533 -28.77 3.39 12.71
CA GLN A 533 -27.32 3.34 12.85
C GLN A 533 -26.78 4.78 12.98
N PRO A 534 -26.10 5.10 14.10
CA PRO A 534 -25.56 6.44 14.31
C PRO A 534 -24.65 6.87 13.15
N GLY A 535 -24.99 7.99 12.51
CA GLY A 535 -24.20 8.59 11.43
C GLY A 535 -24.60 8.19 10.01
N LEU A 536 -25.67 7.40 9.84
CA LEU A 536 -26.24 7.06 8.54
C LEU A 536 -27.54 7.85 8.31
N ARG A 537 -27.62 8.57 7.18
CA ARG A 537 -28.80 9.33 6.73
C ARG A 537 -29.30 8.80 5.39
N VAL A 538 -30.60 8.87 5.14
CA VAL A 538 -31.19 8.46 3.86
C VAL A 538 -31.51 9.70 3.03
N GLU A 539 -30.94 9.79 1.83
CA GLU A 539 -31.23 10.86 0.86
C GLU A 539 -32.16 10.34 -0.23
N VAL A 540 -33.21 11.11 -0.55
CA VAL A 540 -34.21 10.75 -1.55
C VAL A 540 -34.33 11.85 -2.61
N GLN A 541 -34.42 11.43 -3.87
CA GLN A 541 -34.64 12.30 -5.02
C GLN A 541 -35.78 11.76 -5.89
N TYR A 542 -36.45 12.64 -6.61
CA TYR A 542 -37.56 12.29 -7.50
C TYR A 542 -37.43 12.97 -8.85
N ALA A 543 -37.93 12.33 -9.90
CA ALA A 543 -37.98 12.87 -11.25
C ALA A 543 -39.35 12.58 -11.87
N ASN A 544 -39.96 13.58 -12.50
CA ASN A 544 -41.12 13.35 -13.36
C ASN A 544 -40.68 12.50 -14.56
N GLN A 545 -41.40 11.41 -14.88
CA GLN A 545 -41.03 10.55 -16.01
C GLN A 545 -41.06 11.28 -17.35
N ALA A 546 -41.89 12.31 -17.49
CA ALA A 546 -41.97 13.11 -18.71
C ALA A 546 -40.72 13.99 -18.93
N ASP A 547 -40.17 14.56 -17.85
CA ASP A 547 -39.07 15.54 -17.92
C ASP A 547 -37.69 14.89 -17.70
N GLY A 548 -37.63 13.78 -16.95
CA GLY A 548 -36.39 13.05 -16.66
C GLY A 548 -35.38 13.79 -15.76
N ILE A 549 -35.73 14.98 -15.28
CA ILE A 549 -34.87 15.82 -14.43
C ILE A 549 -35.04 15.40 -12.97
N TRP A 550 -33.95 15.01 -12.30
CA TRP A 550 -33.93 14.67 -10.89
C TRP A 550 -33.94 15.93 -10.00
N GLN A 551 -34.82 15.94 -9.02
CA GLN A 551 -34.99 17.00 -8.03
C GLN A 551 -34.79 16.47 -6.60
N PRO A 552 -34.29 17.29 -5.67
CA PRO A 552 -34.10 16.89 -4.28
C PRO A 552 -35.46 16.70 -3.59
N GLY A 553 -35.71 15.50 -3.07
CA GLY A 553 -36.91 15.16 -2.29
C GLY A 553 -36.73 15.38 -0.78
N GLY A 554 -35.48 15.41 -0.31
CA GLY A 554 -35.10 15.62 1.08
C GLY A 554 -34.11 14.57 1.58
N SER A 555 -33.62 14.77 2.80
CA SER A 555 -32.80 13.78 3.52
C SER A 555 -33.32 13.64 4.93
N VAL A 556 -33.30 12.42 5.47
CA VAL A 556 -33.73 12.15 6.84
C VAL A 556 -32.59 11.54 7.65
N ASP A 557 -32.45 12.05 8.87
CA ASP A 557 -31.47 11.59 9.85
C ASP A 557 -31.89 10.24 10.47
N ASP A 558 -31.00 9.68 11.29
CA ASP A 558 -31.12 8.36 11.90
C ASP A 558 -32.43 8.15 12.67
N GLY A 559 -33.05 6.97 12.51
CA GLY A 559 -34.24 6.53 13.25
C GLY A 559 -35.60 6.82 12.59
N GLU A 560 -35.64 7.59 11.52
CA GLU A 560 -36.87 7.82 10.75
C GLU A 560 -36.98 6.80 9.60
N GLU A 561 -38.17 6.22 9.41
CA GLU A 561 -38.43 5.16 8.41
C GLU A 561 -39.21 5.66 7.19
N LYS A 562 -39.51 6.97 7.14
CA LYS A 562 -40.40 7.55 6.15
C LYS A 562 -40.02 8.99 5.80
N LEU A 563 -40.08 9.30 4.50
CA LEU A 563 -40.03 10.67 3.97
C LEU A 563 -41.23 10.92 3.07
N GLN A 564 -41.78 12.14 3.15
CA GLN A 564 -42.88 12.59 2.29
C GLN A 564 -42.40 13.69 1.36
N ILE A 565 -42.56 13.48 0.06
CA ILE A 565 -42.28 14.45 -0.99
C ILE A 565 -43.59 15.15 -1.33
N VAL A 566 -43.65 16.46 -1.09
CA VAL A 566 -44.81 17.31 -1.39
C VAL A 566 -44.52 18.24 -2.57
N GLY A 567 -45.56 18.76 -3.22
CA GLY A 567 -45.42 19.64 -4.40
C GLY A 567 -45.35 18.91 -5.74
N VAL A 568 -45.77 17.64 -5.77
CA VAL A 568 -45.91 16.86 -7.01
C VAL A 568 -47.23 17.17 -7.73
N VAL A 569 -47.30 16.86 -9.02
CA VAL A 569 -48.49 17.09 -9.86
C VAL A 569 -49.41 15.88 -9.78
N ASP A 570 -50.71 16.12 -9.57
CA ASP A 570 -51.72 15.06 -9.50
C ASP A 570 -51.84 14.32 -10.85
N GLY A 571 -51.89 12.99 -10.81
CA GLY A 571 -51.96 12.12 -11.98
C GLY A 571 -50.66 11.92 -12.75
N ALA A 572 -49.56 12.59 -12.39
CA ALA A 572 -48.26 12.42 -13.04
C ALA A 572 -47.50 11.19 -12.51
N THR A 573 -46.67 10.58 -13.37
CA THR A 573 -45.81 9.45 -13.01
C THR A 573 -44.40 9.90 -12.65
N TYR A 574 -43.88 9.40 -11.53
CA TYR A 574 -42.58 9.76 -10.99
C TYR A 574 -41.67 8.54 -10.87
N ASN A 575 -40.38 8.78 -11.07
CA ASN A 575 -39.30 7.89 -10.65
C ASN A 575 -38.72 8.45 -9.36
N VAL A 576 -38.46 7.58 -8.39
CA VAL A 576 -37.91 7.96 -7.08
C VAL A 576 -36.67 7.13 -6.82
N ARG A 577 -35.63 7.77 -6.31
CA ARG A 577 -34.38 7.09 -5.92
C ARG A 577 -33.97 7.43 -4.51
N GLY A 578 -33.45 6.44 -3.78
CA GLY A 578 -32.93 6.58 -2.42
C GLY A 578 -31.52 6.03 -2.27
N ARG A 579 -30.69 6.67 -1.44
CA ARG A 579 -29.34 6.19 -1.09
C ARG A 579 -29.05 6.42 0.41
N ASN A 580 -28.22 5.57 0.97
CA ASN A 580 -27.65 5.77 2.30
C ASN A 580 -26.40 6.65 2.19
N VAL A 581 -26.26 7.60 3.11
CA VAL A 581 -25.10 8.49 3.20
C VAL A 581 -24.55 8.42 4.62
N GLY A 582 -23.26 8.12 4.76
CA GLY A 582 -22.54 8.04 6.01
C GLY A 582 -21.59 9.23 6.20
N ALA A 583 -20.71 9.12 7.19
CA ALA A 583 -19.63 10.07 7.44
C ALA A 583 -18.55 9.98 6.34
N GLY A 584 -18.83 10.59 5.19
CA GLY A 584 -17.89 10.71 4.08
C GLY A 584 -18.10 9.73 2.92
N SER A 585 -19.09 8.84 3.00
CA SER A 585 -19.41 7.90 1.91
C SER A 585 -20.89 7.77 1.59
N ALA A 586 -21.20 7.38 0.35
CA ALA A 586 -22.57 7.17 -0.12
C ALA A 586 -22.78 5.80 -0.78
N SER A 587 -23.98 5.22 -0.63
CA SER A 587 -24.39 4.00 -1.34
C SER A 587 -24.74 4.31 -2.80
N THR A 588 -24.84 3.25 -3.60
CA THR A 588 -25.53 3.32 -4.90
C THR A 588 -27.00 3.69 -4.73
N TRP A 589 -27.62 4.20 -5.79
CA TRP A 589 -29.03 4.60 -5.78
C TRP A 589 -29.96 3.39 -5.97
N ALA A 590 -30.90 3.19 -5.04
CA ALA A 590 -32.06 2.32 -5.23
C ALA A 590 -33.13 3.09 -5.99
N VAL A 591 -33.52 2.64 -7.20
CA VAL A 591 -34.50 3.34 -8.05
C VAL A 591 -35.82 2.58 -8.11
N ILE A 592 -36.93 3.26 -7.82
CA ILE A 592 -38.30 2.79 -8.01
C ILE A 592 -38.95 3.67 -9.08
N SER A 593 -39.54 3.05 -10.11
CA SER A 593 -40.13 3.74 -11.26
C SER A 593 -41.63 3.52 -11.34
N GLY A 594 -42.36 4.47 -11.95
CA GLY A 594 -43.77 4.31 -12.30
C GLY A 594 -44.74 4.63 -11.15
N ILE A 595 -44.38 5.53 -10.24
CA ILE A 595 -45.21 5.89 -9.10
C ILE A 595 -46.18 6.99 -9.54
N VAL A 596 -47.49 6.71 -9.51
CA VAL A 596 -48.53 7.70 -9.80
C VAL A 596 -48.79 8.52 -8.52
N ALA A 597 -48.66 9.84 -8.60
CA ALA A 597 -49.05 10.72 -7.51
C ALA A 597 -50.56 10.98 -7.60
N THR A 598 -51.34 10.52 -6.61
CA THR A 598 -52.81 10.70 -6.59
C THR A 598 -53.25 11.47 -5.36
N ALA A 599 -53.91 12.61 -5.56
CA ALA A 599 -54.35 13.51 -4.49
C ALA A 599 -55.50 12.93 -3.65
N ASP A 600 -56.43 12.18 -4.27
CA ASP A 600 -57.51 11.48 -3.58
C ASP A 600 -57.75 10.07 -4.15
N ASN A 601 -57.37 9.06 -3.36
CA ASN A 601 -57.60 7.64 -3.66
C ASN A 601 -58.97 7.13 -3.20
N THR A 602 -59.81 7.98 -2.61
CA THR A 602 -61.13 7.58 -2.11
C THR A 602 -62.14 7.62 -3.26
N ALA A 603 -62.56 6.45 -3.75
CA ALA A 603 -63.62 6.37 -4.74
C ALA A 603 -64.92 6.98 -4.17
N PRO A 604 -65.69 7.76 -4.96
CA PRO A 604 -67.02 8.19 -4.55
C PRO A 604 -67.96 6.98 -4.38
N ALA A 605 -69.04 7.15 -3.62
CA ALA A 605 -70.10 6.14 -3.55
C ALA A 605 -70.73 5.90 -4.93
N ALA A 606 -71.36 4.74 -5.14
CA ALA A 606 -72.04 4.44 -6.39
C ALA A 606 -73.19 5.44 -6.65
N PRO A 607 -73.42 5.84 -7.92
CA PRO A 607 -74.58 6.64 -8.29
C PRO A 607 -75.87 5.81 -8.18
N SER A 608 -77.02 6.45 -8.42
CA SER A 608 -78.30 5.74 -8.52
C SER A 608 -79.00 6.10 -9.82
N ILE A 609 -79.08 5.15 -10.74
CA ILE A 609 -79.87 5.21 -11.98
C ILE A 609 -81.33 5.33 -11.58
N THR A 610 -81.96 6.42 -12.01
CA THR A 610 -83.36 6.73 -11.69
C THR A 610 -84.30 6.27 -12.80
N SER A 611 -83.83 6.25 -14.05
CA SER A 611 -84.61 5.71 -15.16
C SER A 611 -83.77 5.43 -16.42
N VAL A 612 -84.21 4.44 -17.20
CA VAL A 612 -83.75 4.18 -18.56
C VAL A 612 -84.99 4.09 -19.45
N ASN A 613 -85.21 5.07 -20.33
CA ASN A 613 -86.43 5.17 -21.14
C ASN A 613 -86.11 5.59 -22.58
N GLY A 614 -86.87 5.09 -23.56
CA GLY A 614 -86.59 5.35 -24.97
C GLY A 614 -87.44 4.53 -25.94
N THR A 615 -87.58 5.00 -27.17
CA THR A 615 -88.24 4.26 -28.27
C THR A 615 -87.33 4.12 -29.49
N THR A 616 -86.55 5.16 -29.80
CA THR A 616 -85.51 5.14 -30.85
C THR A 616 -84.12 5.45 -30.29
N ASN A 617 -84.05 6.28 -29.25
CA ASN A 617 -82.84 6.58 -28.48
C ASN A 617 -83.08 6.18 -27.02
N ALA A 618 -82.08 5.60 -26.36
CA ALA A 618 -82.16 5.29 -24.93
C ALA A 618 -81.67 6.49 -24.12
N THR A 619 -82.51 7.01 -23.22
CA THR A 619 -82.13 8.07 -22.29
C THR A 619 -81.92 7.49 -20.91
N ILE A 620 -80.71 7.61 -20.40
CA ILE A 620 -80.28 7.14 -19.09
C ILE A 620 -80.23 8.35 -18.17
N THR A 621 -80.99 8.32 -17.08
CA THR A 621 -80.97 9.36 -16.05
C THR A 621 -80.50 8.74 -14.74
N TRP A 622 -79.58 9.41 -14.06
CA TRP A 622 -79.07 8.99 -12.76
C TRP A 622 -78.91 10.18 -11.82
N ARG A 623 -78.79 9.87 -10.53
CA ARG A 623 -78.48 10.81 -9.47
C ARG A 623 -77.08 10.54 -8.95
N ASN A 624 -76.24 11.56 -8.94
CA ASN A 624 -74.94 11.50 -8.31
C ASN A 624 -75.08 11.35 -6.79
N PRO A 625 -74.13 10.67 -6.11
CA PRO A 625 -74.10 10.61 -4.67
C PRO A 625 -74.09 12.00 -4.04
N ASN A 626 -74.65 12.14 -2.83
CA ASN A 626 -74.53 13.37 -2.03
C ASN A 626 -73.14 13.46 -1.37
N SER A 627 -72.08 13.41 -2.17
CA SER A 627 -70.69 13.54 -1.73
C SER A 627 -70.01 14.64 -2.54
N ARG A 628 -69.29 15.53 -1.84
CA ARG A 628 -68.42 16.54 -2.47
C ARG A 628 -67.28 15.93 -3.30
N ASN A 629 -67.05 14.62 -3.16
CA ASN A 629 -66.02 13.91 -3.90
C ASN A 629 -66.42 13.54 -5.34
N VAL A 630 -67.64 13.86 -5.79
CA VAL A 630 -68.11 13.53 -7.14
C VAL A 630 -67.88 14.71 -8.08
N VAL A 631 -67.24 14.46 -9.22
CA VAL A 631 -66.95 15.48 -10.24
C VAL A 631 -67.65 15.18 -11.57
N ALA A 632 -67.67 13.92 -12.01
CA ALA A 632 -68.31 13.52 -13.27
C ALA A 632 -68.94 12.12 -13.19
N GLY A 633 -69.89 11.84 -14.08
CA GLY A 633 -70.48 10.52 -14.32
C GLY A 633 -70.14 9.99 -15.72
N ARG A 634 -69.96 8.67 -15.84
CA ARG A 634 -69.72 7.94 -17.09
C ARG A 634 -70.74 6.82 -17.25
N VAL A 635 -71.28 6.68 -18.46
CA VAL A 635 -72.27 5.67 -18.83
C VAL A 635 -71.60 4.57 -19.65
N TYR A 636 -71.89 3.32 -19.29
CA TYR A 636 -71.40 2.12 -19.94
C TYR A 636 -72.58 1.32 -20.50
N ARG A 637 -72.36 0.58 -21.59
CA ARG A 637 -73.37 -0.22 -22.30
C ARG A 637 -72.84 -1.58 -22.73
N ASP A 638 -73.68 -2.62 -22.65
CA ASP A 638 -73.42 -3.97 -23.18
C ASP A 638 -74.72 -4.60 -23.73
N THR A 639 -74.58 -5.61 -24.58
CA THR A 639 -75.65 -6.53 -25.03
C THR A 639 -75.87 -7.69 -24.06
N ASP A 640 -74.84 -8.08 -23.30
CA ASP A 640 -74.95 -9.11 -22.27
C ASP A 640 -75.03 -8.45 -20.90
N GLY A 641 -75.88 -8.92 -19.98
CA GLY A 641 -76.12 -8.28 -18.67
C GLY A 641 -74.93 -8.28 -17.69
N SER A 642 -73.70 -8.41 -18.18
CA SER A 642 -72.44 -8.44 -17.44
C SER A 642 -71.68 -7.12 -17.61
N PHE A 643 -71.18 -6.55 -16.51
CA PHE A 643 -70.36 -5.33 -16.59
C PHE A 643 -68.97 -5.58 -17.19
N ALA A 644 -68.50 -6.83 -17.24
CA ALA A 644 -67.13 -7.15 -17.68
C ALA A 644 -66.89 -6.88 -19.19
N GLY A 645 -67.95 -6.83 -20.00
CA GLY A 645 -67.88 -6.54 -21.44
C GLY A 645 -68.41 -5.16 -21.83
N ALA A 646 -68.79 -4.32 -20.85
CA ALA A 646 -69.49 -3.06 -21.14
C ALA A 646 -68.56 -1.96 -21.66
N ASP A 647 -68.92 -1.35 -22.79
CA ASP A 647 -68.21 -0.24 -23.42
C ASP A 647 -68.63 1.11 -22.81
N GLU A 648 -67.67 2.01 -22.57
CA GLU A 648 -67.96 3.39 -22.18
C GLU A 648 -68.45 4.21 -23.38
N ILE A 649 -69.63 4.84 -23.27
CA ILE A 649 -70.28 5.54 -24.40
C ILE A 649 -70.43 7.06 -24.23
N SER A 650 -70.31 7.59 -23.01
CA SER A 650 -70.66 9.00 -22.74
C SER A 650 -69.47 9.97 -22.66
N GLY A 651 -68.27 9.49 -22.32
CA GLY A 651 -67.24 10.35 -21.75
C GLY A 651 -67.66 10.93 -20.38
N PRO A 652 -66.82 11.79 -19.76
CA PRO A 652 -67.12 12.37 -18.46
C PRO A 652 -68.21 13.45 -18.56
N ILE A 653 -69.35 13.23 -17.91
CA ILE A 653 -70.44 14.20 -17.78
C ILE A 653 -70.32 14.88 -16.42
N TYR A 654 -69.86 16.13 -16.42
CA TYR A 654 -69.60 16.88 -15.19
C TYR A 654 -70.90 17.23 -14.45
N GLY A 655 -70.91 16.98 -13.14
CA GLY A 655 -72.03 17.34 -12.29
C GLY A 655 -71.70 17.21 -10.81
N GLY A 656 -72.21 18.16 -10.02
CA GLY A 656 -71.93 18.25 -8.60
C GLY A 656 -72.65 17.20 -7.74
N PRO A 657 -72.49 17.30 -6.40
CA PRO A 657 -73.11 16.40 -5.44
C PRO A 657 -74.64 16.42 -5.54
N ASN A 658 -75.28 15.25 -5.49
CA ASN A 658 -76.74 15.10 -5.59
C ASN A 658 -77.38 15.65 -6.89
N ALA A 659 -76.56 15.97 -7.91
CA ALA A 659 -77.06 16.40 -9.21
C ALA A 659 -77.75 15.23 -9.93
N VAL A 660 -78.82 15.53 -10.64
CA VAL A 660 -79.45 14.59 -11.56
C VAL A 660 -78.88 14.88 -12.94
N LEU A 661 -78.25 13.87 -13.54
CA LEU A 661 -77.63 13.95 -14.85
C LEU A 661 -78.34 12.97 -15.78
N SER A 662 -78.29 13.26 -17.07
CA SER A 662 -78.82 12.39 -18.10
C SER A 662 -77.91 12.31 -19.31
N PHE A 663 -77.93 11.16 -19.97
CA PHE A 663 -77.23 10.91 -21.22
C PHE A 663 -78.19 10.25 -22.20
N VAL A 664 -78.13 10.68 -23.45
CA VAL A 664 -78.92 10.10 -24.54
C VAL A 664 -77.97 9.29 -25.41
N ASP A 665 -78.21 7.99 -25.47
CA ASP A 665 -77.54 7.07 -26.40
C ASP A 665 -78.28 7.11 -27.75
N PRO A 666 -77.68 7.69 -28.81
CA PRO A 666 -78.34 7.85 -30.09
C PRO A 666 -78.33 6.54 -30.89
N ALA A 667 -79.52 6.05 -31.24
CA ALA A 667 -79.72 4.89 -32.12
C ALA A 667 -78.87 3.64 -31.80
N PRO A 668 -78.95 3.05 -30.59
CA PRO A 668 -78.21 1.85 -30.23
C PRO A 668 -78.59 0.61 -31.07
N GLY A 669 -79.74 0.62 -31.75
CA GLY A 669 -80.25 -0.49 -32.57
C GLY A 669 -81.33 -1.32 -31.85
N SER A 670 -82.08 -2.13 -32.61
CA SER A 670 -83.15 -2.98 -32.08
C SER A 670 -82.58 -4.12 -31.22
N GLY A 671 -83.14 -4.34 -30.03
CA GLY A 671 -82.65 -5.35 -29.10
C GLY A 671 -82.69 -4.91 -27.64
N THR A 672 -82.25 -5.80 -26.74
CA THR A 672 -82.10 -5.50 -25.31
C THR A 672 -80.71 -4.96 -25.05
N TRP A 673 -80.63 -3.79 -24.44
CA TRP A 673 -79.38 -3.13 -24.06
C TRP A 673 -79.32 -2.97 -22.54
N TYR A 674 -78.17 -3.27 -21.96
CA TYR A 674 -77.87 -3.10 -20.54
C TYR A 674 -76.99 -1.87 -20.32
N TYR A 675 -77.33 -1.05 -19.34
CA TYR A 675 -76.63 0.18 -19.00
C TYR A 675 -76.14 0.16 -17.55
N TRP A 676 -74.96 0.74 -17.36
CA TRP A 676 -74.38 1.02 -16.04
C TRP A 676 -73.89 2.46 -15.97
N VAL A 677 -73.83 3.00 -14.76
CA VAL A 677 -73.24 4.32 -14.52
C VAL A 677 -72.19 4.23 -13.42
N LYS A 678 -71.03 4.85 -13.64
CA LYS A 678 -70.01 5.10 -12.61
C LYS A 678 -69.82 6.59 -12.43
N VAL A 679 -69.49 7.03 -11.22
CA VAL A 679 -69.06 8.42 -10.97
C VAL A 679 -67.58 8.45 -10.61
N GLU A 680 -66.89 9.53 -10.95
CA GLU A 680 -65.47 9.72 -10.68
C GLU A 680 -65.20 10.96 -9.81
N ASN A 681 -64.11 10.90 -9.05
CA ASN A 681 -63.61 12.04 -8.28
C ASN A 681 -62.70 12.95 -9.13
N GLY A 682 -62.22 14.04 -8.52
CA GLY A 682 -61.33 15.01 -9.18
C GLY A 682 -59.98 14.43 -9.64
N SER A 683 -59.58 13.28 -9.09
CA SER A 683 -58.37 12.54 -9.46
C SER A 683 -58.65 11.33 -10.38
N GLY A 684 -59.87 11.21 -10.93
CA GLY A 684 -60.23 10.17 -11.91
C GLY A 684 -60.51 8.78 -11.35
N VAL A 685 -60.61 8.63 -10.02
CA VAL A 685 -60.96 7.35 -9.38
C VAL A 685 -62.46 7.12 -9.49
N GLN A 686 -62.85 6.01 -10.13
CA GLN A 686 -64.25 5.65 -10.38
C GLN A 686 -64.88 4.89 -9.22
N SER A 687 -66.18 5.10 -9.00
CA SER A 687 -67.03 4.36 -8.07
C SER A 687 -67.30 2.93 -8.56
N ALA A 688 -67.91 2.12 -7.68
CA ALA A 688 -68.64 0.94 -8.12
C ALA A 688 -69.73 1.34 -9.14
N ALA A 689 -69.99 0.46 -10.11
CA ALA A 689 -71.02 0.66 -11.11
C ALA A 689 -72.40 0.44 -10.49
N ASP A 690 -73.36 1.30 -10.85
CA ASP A 690 -74.78 1.07 -10.60
C ASP A 690 -75.44 0.50 -11.86
N GLY A 691 -76.21 -0.58 -11.71
CA GLY A 691 -76.77 -1.40 -12.79
C GLY A 691 -76.62 -2.91 -12.53
N PRO A 692 -77.05 -3.77 -13.47
CA PRO A 692 -77.57 -3.44 -14.80
C PRO A 692 -79.01 -2.91 -14.78
N ASN A 693 -79.27 -1.84 -15.51
CA ASN A 693 -80.63 -1.46 -15.93
C ASN A 693 -80.76 -1.72 -17.43
N PHE A 694 -81.88 -2.28 -17.86
CA PHE A 694 -82.07 -2.67 -19.26
C PHE A 694 -83.25 -1.96 -19.92
N ILE A 695 -83.17 -1.84 -21.24
CA ILE A 695 -84.28 -1.40 -22.10
C ILE A 695 -84.30 -2.27 -23.36
N THR A 696 -85.49 -2.64 -23.80
CA THR A 696 -85.69 -3.34 -25.08
C THR A 696 -86.28 -2.35 -26.08
N LEU A 697 -85.52 -2.08 -27.15
CA LEU A 697 -85.96 -1.20 -28.22
C LEU A 697 -86.57 -2.02 -29.36
N PRO A 698 -87.72 -1.58 -29.92
CA PRO A 698 -88.47 -2.31 -30.94
C PRO A 698 -87.75 -2.43 -32.29
#